data_AF-A0A662GV09-F1
#
_entry.id   AF-A0A662GV09-F1
#
_cell.length_a   1.000
_cell.length_b   1.000
_cell.length_c   1.000
_cell.angle_alpha   90.00
_cell.angle_beta   90.00
_cell.angle_gamma   90.00
#
_symmetry.space_group_name_H-M   'P 1'
#
loop_
_entity.id
_entity.type
_entity.pdbx_description
1 polymer ?
#
loop_
_entity_poly.entity_id
_entity_poly.type
_entity_poly.pdbx_seq_one_letter_code
_entity_poly.pdbx_strand_id
1 'polypeptide(L)'
;MNLKKLLMLTIVFLIIASTCLVIPVKAESKPVKILVIDIFRDFSDSKIYSRFSELLKDNGFALDYYHSLDFSFETLTSYDIIVIPDLYLTSLEHGQLLTTEQIAMIVSFVKQGGGLYLIEGVTPTLLSEFFKIHVSGNTLYDEKSYLDFYNNPRDVIYYNVSMKEIGYNVKEIVIPECAALQTGRGAYPLIKINNSTYVQMLNGNLRSESNATPIAYSFYGEGRIIAIGSLFFHCNFYVFSKDNPQFIINMFRWLAKKEPLTVNTESNKFRTYMYLGLLVSFLLIAMIFIWKSPSILPSGLKLKLLLRIFLSTLLAIYVVLLIAIVLVSISPISSHEYASFDLGTIIENITYYNAHVYIAVLIICSILFENIWTRADPELVQSMVKLALALGIAFILPTIYVYIFWFLENEIITPLWFFVTSSTAAWGTYFWGIVLLWIGLPIAWLWFRSYFERGIVYPELPEVGLNFENYRKLFYSDLYGSFIFKMVALITLVGTLPRYVLFIYSMLWGGELYRVEWFYILRFNVFLVIAFVLVFFMLRKAVNTGLTNLSKLNELKDLIFAREMPYLIIAMFLVPDILRTVFGVSDVYYILLNLLGIFAAYGVGYAAVRVLFSNLPRLGATLITGLIILLYQWVINTYLLRKITAFIEHTALAGVLSFMVTAVIKSLQKDFEKALKKTGILEKIVPVPPSPDRKIQELKETLEKLDKALIEGRIDLETYKNLKAKYEEELKKLMRK
;
A
#
# COMPACT_ATOMS: atom_id res chain seq x y z
N MET A 1 -4.70 24.10 12.84
CA MET A 1 -5.89 23.93 11.97
C MET A 1 -7.02 23.35 12.81
N ASN A 2 -8.21 23.96 12.82
CA ASN A 2 -9.29 23.60 13.74
C ASN A 2 -10.04 22.35 13.22
N LEU A 3 -10.42 21.40 14.10
CA LEU A 3 -10.99 20.09 13.74
C LEU A 3 -12.18 20.21 12.79
N LYS A 4 -13.02 21.24 12.97
CA LYS A 4 -14.13 21.59 12.07
C LYS A 4 -13.71 21.84 10.62
N LYS A 5 -12.60 22.55 10.38
CA LYS A 5 -12.13 22.87 9.02
C LYS A 5 -11.57 21.65 8.29
N LEU A 6 -10.95 20.72 9.02
CA LEU A 6 -10.45 19.47 8.46
C LEU A 6 -11.59 18.50 8.18
N LEU A 7 -12.56 18.38 9.09
CA LEU A 7 -13.77 17.59 8.87
C LEU A 7 -14.56 18.12 7.65
N MET A 8 -14.65 19.45 7.50
CA MET A 8 -15.18 20.08 6.30
C MET A 8 -14.37 19.71 5.05
N LEU A 9 -13.04 19.68 5.13
CA LEU A 9 -12.20 19.33 3.98
C LEU A 9 -12.36 17.86 3.59
N THR A 10 -12.48 16.95 4.56
CA THR A 10 -12.75 15.52 4.35
C THR A 10 -14.16 15.31 3.82
N ILE A 11 -15.16 16.02 4.33
CA ILE A 11 -16.53 16.02 3.80
C ILE A 11 -16.54 16.60 2.38
N VAL A 12 -15.81 17.67 2.11
CA VAL A 12 -15.66 18.25 0.77
C VAL A 12 -14.93 17.29 -0.16
N PHE A 13 -13.93 16.53 0.30
CA PHE A 13 -13.28 15.49 -0.50
C PHE A 13 -14.20 14.29 -0.74
N LEU A 14 -15.01 13.88 0.25
CA LEU A 14 -16.03 12.84 0.13
C LEU A 14 -17.17 13.29 -0.81
N ILE A 15 -17.54 14.56 -0.75
CA ILE A 15 -18.51 15.19 -1.66
C ILE A 15 -17.90 15.29 -3.06
N ILE A 16 -16.67 15.76 -3.25
CA ILE A 16 -16.02 15.81 -4.57
C ILE A 16 -15.83 14.39 -5.14
N ALA A 17 -15.50 13.40 -4.32
CA ALA A 17 -15.41 12.00 -4.72
C ALA A 17 -16.79 11.41 -5.06
N SER A 18 -17.88 11.90 -4.46
CA SER A 18 -19.25 11.48 -4.78
C SER A 18 -19.94 12.33 -5.86
N THR A 19 -19.43 13.54 -6.14
CA THR A 19 -19.97 14.51 -7.11
C THR A 19 -19.11 14.70 -8.35
N CYS A 20 -17.98 13.99 -8.51
CA CYS A 20 -17.41 13.73 -9.83
C CYS A 20 -18.35 12.77 -10.56
N LEU A 21 -19.43 13.37 -11.05
CA LEU A 21 -20.70 12.82 -11.46
C LEU A 21 -20.58 11.95 -12.71
N VAL A 22 -21.35 10.85 -12.66
CA VAL A 22 -21.98 10.11 -13.77
C VAL A 22 -21.78 10.82 -15.11
N ILE A 23 -20.81 10.36 -15.89
CA ILE A 23 -20.75 10.68 -17.31
C ILE A 23 -21.73 9.70 -17.97
N PRO A 24 -22.89 10.17 -18.49
CA PRO A 24 -23.75 9.29 -19.26
C PRO A 24 -22.95 8.83 -20.48
N VAL A 25 -22.65 7.53 -20.53
CA VAL A 25 -22.08 6.91 -21.74
C VAL A 25 -23.07 7.17 -22.87
N LYS A 26 -22.56 7.72 -23.97
CA LYS A 26 -23.35 8.04 -25.15
C LYS A 26 -23.84 6.72 -25.74
N ALA A 27 -25.07 6.33 -25.42
CA ALA A 27 -25.66 5.08 -25.90
C ALA A 27 -25.67 5.07 -27.44
N GLU A 28 -25.25 3.95 -28.04
CA GLU A 28 -25.46 3.72 -29.47
C GLU A 28 -26.95 3.86 -29.78
N SER A 29 -27.30 4.50 -30.90
CA SER A 29 -28.70 4.78 -31.27
C SER A 29 -29.54 3.52 -31.50
N LYS A 30 -28.90 2.36 -31.67
CA LYS A 30 -29.51 1.02 -31.72
C LYS A 30 -28.54 0.03 -31.06
N PRO A 31 -28.74 -0.33 -29.77
CA PRO A 31 -27.84 -1.24 -29.09
C PRO A 31 -27.96 -2.66 -29.66
N VAL A 32 -26.86 -3.40 -29.64
CA VAL A 32 -26.86 -4.85 -29.93
C VAL A 32 -27.51 -5.57 -28.75
N LYS A 33 -28.56 -6.35 -29.00
CA LYS A 33 -29.31 -7.04 -27.97
C LYS A 33 -28.74 -8.42 -27.70
N ILE A 34 -28.46 -8.71 -26.43
CA ILE A 34 -27.94 -9.97 -25.94
C ILE A 34 -28.98 -10.59 -25.01
N LEU A 35 -29.35 -11.83 -25.27
CA LEU A 35 -30.10 -12.67 -24.34
C LEU A 35 -29.13 -13.59 -23.59
N VAL A 36 -29.11 -13.51 -22.27
CA VAL A 36 -28.36 -14.45 -21.42
C VAL A 36 -29.33 -15.47 -20.84
N ILE A 37 -29.17 -16.75 -21.20
CA ILE A 37 -29.94 -17.85 -20.60
C ILE A 37 -29.28 -18.18 -19.25
N ASP A 38 -29.76 -17.51 -18.20
CA ASP A 38 -29.16 -17.47 -16.88
C ASP A 38 -30.04 -18.18 -15.84
N ILE A 39 -30.18 -19.50 -15.98
CA ILE A 39 -31.03 -20.35 -15.14
C ILE A 39 -30.64 -20.25 -13.66
N PHE A 40 -29.33 -20.21 -13.40
CA PHE A 40 -28.77 -20.21 -12.04
C PHE A 40 -28.56 -18.80 -11.48
N ARG A 41 -28.88 -17.76 -12.26
CA ARG A 41 -28.81 -16.35 -11.86
C ARG A 41 -27.38 -15.88 -11.53
N ASP A 42 -26.39 -16.51 -12.15
CA ASP A 42 -24.99 -16.16 -11.97
C ASP A 42 -24.72 -14.76 -12.54
N PHE A 43 -25.28 -14.42 -13.69
CA PHE A 43 -25.02 -13.14 -14.33
C PHE A 43 -26.00 -12.03 -13.90
N SER A 44 -27.22 -12.40 -13.54
CA SER A 44 -28.27 -11.45 -13.16
C SER A 44 -28.20 -11.05 -11.68
N ASP A 45 -27.97 -12.01 -10.79
CA ASP A 45 -28.11 -11.81 -9.34
C ASP A 45 -26.74 -11.80 -8.65
N SER A 46 -25.74 -12.54 -9.17
CA SER A 46 -24.42 -12.53 -8.54
C SER A 46 -23.61 -11.28 -8.85
N LYS A 47 -23.05 -10.69 -7.80
CA LYS A 47 -22.07 -9.61 -7.93
C LYS A 47 -20.77 -10.06 -8.59
N ILE A 48 -20.44 -11.35 -8.57
CA ILE A 48 -19.17 -11.90 -9.10
C ILE A 48 -18.98 -11.58 -10.59
N TYR A 49 -20.07 -11.51 -11.37
CA TYR A 49 -20.05 -11.30 -12.82
C TYR A 49 -20.59 -9.92 -13.24
N SER A 50 -20.98 -9.08 -12.27
CA SER A 50 -21.62 -7.78 -12.55
C SER A 50 -20.82 -6.87 -13.48
N ARG A 51 -19.48 -6.89 -13.38
CA ARG A 51 -18.60 -6.03 -14.20
C ARG A 51 -18.48 -6.50 -15.64
N PHE A 52 -18.74 -7.77 -15.94
CA PHE A 52 -18.88 -8.25 -17.32
C PHE A 52 -20.07 -7.57 -18.01
N SER A 53 -21.22 -7.56 -17.34
CA SER A 53 -22.43 -6.93 -17.85
C SER A 53 -22.30 -5.41 -17.95
N GLU A 54 -21.62 -4.76 -17.00
CA GLU A 54 -21.28 -3.33 -17.09
C GLU A 54 -20.37 -3.04 -18.28
N LEU A 55 -19.31 -3.84 -18.49
CA LEU A 55 -18.40 -3.69 -19.63
C LEU A 55 -19.16 -3.76 -20.96
N LEU A 56 -20.07 -4.73 -21.12
CA LEU A 56 -20.89 -4.82 -22.33
C LEU A 56 -21.81 -3.60 -22.49
N LYS A 57 -22.49 -3.16 -21.43
CA LYS A 57 -23.35 -1.96 -21.49
C LYS A 57 -22.59 -0.68 -21.86
N ASP A 58 -21.39 -0.50 -21.31
CA ASP A 58 -20.50 0.63 -21.60
C ASP A 58 -20.05 0.69 -23.08
N ASN A 59 -20.20 -0.43 -23.80
CA ASN A 59 -19.73 -0.63 -25.17
C ASN A 59 -20.88 -0.87 -26.18
N GLY A 60 -22.11 -0.45 -25.84
CA GLY A 60 -23.23 -0.40 -26.79
C GLY A 60 -24.10 -1.65 -26.83
N PHE A 61 -23.95 -2.57 -25.87
CA PHE A 61 -24.78 -3.76 -25.77
C PHE A 61 -25.92 -3.59 -24.76
N ALA A 62 -27.07 -4.19 -25.05
CA ALA A 62 -28.20 -4.31 -24.12
C ALA A 62 -28.37 -5.77 -23.73
N LEU A 63 -28.38 -6.06 -22.42
CA LEU A 63 -28.48 -7.42 -21.90
C LEU A 63 -29.85 -7.62 -21.24
N ASP A 64 -30.53 -8.69 -21.64
CA ASP A 64 -31.70 -9.24 -20.97
C ASP A 64 -31.37 -10.64 -20.43
N TYR A 65 -31.86 -10.96 -19.24
CA TYR A 65 -31.62 -12.24 -18.57
C TYR A 65 -32.88 -13.09 -18.59
N TYR A 66 -32.72 -14.38 -18.90
CA TYR A 66 -33.81 -15.34 -18.95
C TYR A 66 -33.52 -16.52 -18.03
N HIS A 67 -34.38 -16.73 -17.03
CA HIS A 67 -34.17 -17.70 -15.95
C HIS A 67 -34.90 -19.03 -16.17
N SER A 68 -35.22 -19.35 -17.42
CA SER A 68 -35.98 -20.54 -17.80
C SER A 68 -35.47 -21.09 -19.12
N LEU A 69 -35.63 -22.39 -19.33
CA LEU A 69 -35.43 -23.03 -20.64
C LEU A 69 -36.67 -22.95 -21.53
N ASP A 70 -37.78 -22.41 -21.05
CA ASP A 70 -39.02 -22.23 -21.82
C ASP A 70 -38.94 -20.96 -22.67
N PHE A 71 -38.18 -21.01 -23.77
CA PHE A 71 -38.08 -19.93 -24.75
C PHE A 71 -38.62 -20.37 -26.11
N SER A 72 -39.22 -19.42 -26.84
CA SER A 72 -39.70 -19.65 -28.20
C SER A 72 -38.68 -19.18 -29.22
N PHE A 73 -38.79 -19.68 -30.45
CA PHE A 73 -37.99 -19.22 -31.57
C PHE A 73 -38.16 -17.72 -31.86
N GLU A 74 -39.38 -17.19 -31.66
CA GLU A 74 -39.68 -15.75 -31.79
C GLU A 74 -38.92 -14.93 -30.73
N THR A 75 -38.86 -15.42 -29.48
CA THR A 75 -38.06 -14.79 -28.43
C THR A 75 -36.59 -14.74 -28.85
N LEU A 76 -36.01 -15.86 -29.28
CA LEU A 76 -34.59 -15.92 -29.67
C LEU A 76 -34.25 -14.96 -30.82
N THR A 77 -35.11 -14.89 -31.85
CA THR A 77 -34.89 -14.04 -33.03
C THR A 77 -35.10 -12.55 -32.77
N SER A 78 -35.59 -12.15 -31.60
CA SER A 78 -35.65 -10.74 -31.17
C SER A 78 -34.32 -10.18 -30.66
N TYR A 79 -33.29 -11.04 -30.52
CA TYR A 79 -31.95 -10.71 -30.06
C TYR A 79 -30.90 -10.94 -31.17
N ASP A 80 -29.75 -10.27 -31.05
CA ASP A 80 -28.62 -10.43 -31.97
C ASP A 80 -27.69 -11.57 -31.51
N ILE A 81 -27.53 -11.73 -30.19
CA ILE A 81 -26.64 -12.71 -29.56
C ILE A 81 -27.37 -13.47 -28.46
N ILE A 82 -27.13 -14.76 -28.36
CA ILE A 82 -27.52 -15.59 -27.22
C ILE A 82 -26.26 -16.05 -26.48
N VAL A 83 -26.25 -15.87 -25.16
CA VAL A 83 -25.22 -16.38 -24.25
C VAL A 83 -25.80 -17.56 -23.47
N ILE A 84 -25.12 -18.71 -23.47
CA ILE A 84 -25.54 -19.91 -22.76
C ILE A 84 -24.36 -20.44 -21.93
N PRO A 85 -24.46 -20.46 -20.59
CA PRO A 85 -23.57 -21.21 -19.74
C PRO A 85 -23.90 -22.70 -19.81
N ASP A 86 -23.50 -23.31 -20.92
CA ASP A 86 -23.79 -24.69 -21.31
C ASP A 86 -23.24 -25.72 -20.30
N LEU A 87 -22.21 -25.34 -19.55
CA LEU A 87 -21.61 -26.14 -18.47
C LEU A 87 -22.62 -26.67 -17.45
N TYR A 88 -23.71 -25.96 -17.19
CA TYR A 88 -24.76 -26.39 -16.25
C TYR A 88 -25.79 -27.33 -16.86
N LEU A 89 -25.82 -27.46 -18.18
CA LEU A 89 -26.78 -28.25 -18.95
C LEU A 89 -26.27 -29.68 -19.19
N THR A 90 -25.41 -30.17 -18.29
CA THR A 90 -24.64 -31.42 -18.47
C THR A 90 -24.90 -32.50 -17.42
N SER A 91 -25.49 -32.20 -16.25
CA SER A 91 -25.62 -33.18 -15.16
C SER A 91 -27.06 -33.45 -14.70
N LEU A 92 -27.34 -34.73 -14.46
CA LEU A 92 -28.54 -35.22 -13.76
C LEU A 92 -28.68 -34.64 -12.34
N GLU A 93 -27.60 -34.12 -11.74
CA GLU A 93 -27.62 -33.51 -10.40
C GLU A 93 -28.34 -32.16 -10.38
N HIS A 94 -28.38 -31.42 -11.49
CA HIS A 94 -29.10 -30.15 -11.60
C HIS A 94 -30.39 -30.25 -12.44
N GLY A 95 -30.65 -31.40 -13.07
CA GLY A 95 -31.97 -31.80 -13.57
C GLY A 95 -32.53 -31.04 -14.78
N GLN A 96 -31.74 -30.20 -15.47
CA GLN A 96 -32.22 -29.42 -16.61
C GLN A 96 -31.33 -29.62 -17.85
N LEU A 97 -31.76 -30.53 -18.73
CA LEU A 97 -31.16 -30.74 -20.05
C LEU A 97 -31.97 -29.98 -21.10
N LEU A 98 -31.28 -29.42 -22.11
CA LEU A 98 -31.96 -28.92 -23.30
C LEU A 98 -32.64 -30.08 -24.03
N THR A 99 -33.91 -29.91 -24.39
CA THR A 99 -34.63 -30.83 -25.26
C THR A 99 -34.11 -30.71 -26.69
N THR A 100 -34.31 -31.75 -27.50
CA THR A 100 -33.99 -31.74 -28.93
C THR A 100 -34.67 -30.56 -29.66
N GLU A 101 -35.88 -30.20 -29.25
CA GLU A 101 -36.63 -29.06 -29.79
C GLU A 101 -35.96 -27.73 -29.46
N GLN A 102 -35.52 -27.55 -28.21
CA GLN A 102 -34.78 -26.36 -27.78
C GLN A 102 -33.44 -26.23 -28.52
N ILE A 103 -32.70 -27.33 -28.66
CA ILE A 103 -31.46 -27.37 -29.46
C ILE A 103 -31.78 -26.97 -30.91
N ALA A 104 -32.82 -27.54 -31.52
CA ALA A 104 -33.21 -27.21 -32.88
C ALA A 104 -33.59 -25.73 -33.06
N MET A 105 -34.23 -25.11 -32.05
CA MET A 105 -34.52 -23.67 -32.05
C MET A 105 -33.24 -22.83 -32.00
N ILE A 106 -32.30 -23.13 -31.11
CA ILE A 106 -31.01 -22.44 -31.01
C ILE A 106 -30.22 -22.58 -32.31
N VAL A 107 -30.13 -23.80 -32.85
CA VAL A 107 -29.47 -24.09 -34.13
C VAL A 107 -30.11 -23.32 -35.28
N SER A 108 -31.44 -23.23 -35.32
CA SER A 108 -32.16 -22.46 -36.33
C SER A 108 -31.89 -20.96 -36.23
N PHE A 109 -31.77 -20.43 -35.01
CA PHE A 109 -31.43 -19.03 -34.76
C PHE A 109 -30.04 -18.70 -35.29
N VAL A 110 -29.06 -19.55 -34.98
CA VAL A 110 -27.69 -19.41 -35.50
C VAL A 110 -27.69 -19.52 -37.02
N LYS A 111 -28.39 -20.51 -37.59
CA LYS A 111 -28.47 -20.71 -39.05
C LYS A 111 -28.96 -19.44 -39.78
N GLN A 112 -29.91 -18.70 -39.19
CA GLN A 112 -30.47 -17.45 -39.71
C GLN A 112 -29.61 -16.20 -39.47
N GLY A 113 -28.42 -16.37 -38.87
CA GLY A 113 -27.44 -15.29 -38.75
C GLY A 113 -27.20 -14.77 -37.34
N GLY A 114 -27.85 -15.35 -36.33
CA GLY A 114 -27.64 -15.02 -34.93
C GLY A 114 -26.24 -15.40 -34.41
N GLY A 115 -25.77 -14.67 -33.40
CA GLY A 115 -24.53 -14.96 -32.68
C GLY A 115 -24.78 -15.87 -31.48
N LEU A 116 -23.95 -16.89 -31.27
CA LEU A 116 -24.02 -17.78 -30.12
C LEU A 116 -22.69 -17.74 -29.33
N TYR A 117 -22.78 -17.50 -28.03
CA TYR A 117 -21.66 -17.53 -27.11
C TYR A 117 -21.90 -18.61 -26.05
N LEU A 118 -21.10 -19.66 -26.09
CA LEU A 118 -21.19 -20.81 -25.19
C LEU A 118 -20.10 -20.73 -24.11
N ILE A 119 -20.48 -20.95 -22.86
CA ILE A 119 -19.55 -21.08 -21.73
C ILE A 119 -19.56 -22.54 -21.31
N GLU A 120 -18.45 -23.21 -21.58
CA GLU A 120 -18.23 -24.63 -21.36
C GLU A 120 -17.51 -24.88 -20.03
N GLY A 121 -17.74 -26.05 -19.48
CA GLY A 121 -16.99 -26.59 -18.34
C GLY A 121 -16.07 -27.71 -18.78
N VAL A 122 -15.67 -28.58 -17.84
CA VAL A 122 -14.93 -29.80 -18.17
C VAL A 122 -15.85 -30.92 -18.68
N THR A 123 -17.16 -30.81 -18.50
CA THR A 123 -18.12 -31.82 -18.94
C THR A 123 -18.59 -31.55 -20.37
N PRO A 124 -18.58 -32.55 -21.29
CA PRO A 124 -19.09 -32.38 -22.64
C PRO A 124 -20.58 -32.04 -22.71
N THR A 125 -20.94 -31.17 -23.65
CA THR A 125 -22.32 -30.75 -23.93
C THR A 125 -22.75 -31.15 -25.34
N LEU A 126 -24.04 -31.45 -25.53
CA LEU A 126 -24.58 -31.78 -26.86
C LEU A 126 -24.60 -30.58 -27.82
N LEU A 127 -24.70 -29.36 -27.28
CA LEU A 127 -24.85 -28.15 -28.08
C LEU A 127 -23.52 -27.73 -28.73
N SER A 128 -22.42 -27.69 -27.98
CA SER A 128 -21.08 -27.41 -28.54
C SER A 128 -20.66 -28.45 -29.59
N GLU A 129 -20.94 -29.73 -29.32
CA GLU A 129 -20.71 -30.87 -30.22
C GLU A 129 -21.42 -30.70 -31.57
N PHE A 130 -22.64 -30.17 -31.57
CA PHE A 130 -23.38 -29.87 -32.80
C PHE A 130 -22.60 -28.91 -33.71
N PHE A 131 -21.92 -27.93 -33.11
CA PHE A 131 -21.09 -26.93 -33.79
C PHE A 131 -19.63 -27.36 -34.00
N LYS A 132 -19.31 -28.65 -33.77
CA LYS A 132 -17.99 -29.26 -33.96
C LYS A 132 -16.92 -28.75 -32.99
N ILE A 133 -17.35 -28.33 -31.80
CA ILE A 133 -16.48 -27.97 -30.70
C ILE A 133 -16.63 -29.04 -29.63
N HIS A 134 -15.54 -29.71 -29.30
CA HIS A 134 -15.51 -30.86 -28.39
C HIS A 134 -14.87 -30.44 -27.07
N VAL A 135 -15.53 -30.70 -25.94
CA VAL A 135 -14.94 -30.49 -24.60
C VAL A 135 -14.15 -31.75 -24.23
N SER A 136 -12.87 -31.62 -23.89
CA SER A 136 -12.00 -32.79 -23.76
C SER A 136 -12.10 -33.55 -22.42
N GLY A 137 -12.81 -33.02 -21.42
CA GLY A 137 -12.76 -33.57 -20.05
C GLY A 137 -11.56 -33.12 -19.20
N ASN A 138 -10.69 -32.25 -19.73
CA ASN A 138 -9.41 -31.87 -19.11
C ASN A 138 -9.27 -30.35 -19.01
N THR A 139 -8.25 -29.87 -18.29
CA THR A 139 -7.99 -28.43 -18.10
C THR A 139 -6.66 -28.01 -18.72
N LEU A 140 -6.48 -26.72 -18.94
CA LEU A 140 -5.24 -26.13 -19.45
C LEU A 140 -4.34 -25.66 -18.30
N TYR A 141 -3.03 -25.90 -18.46
CA TYR A 141 -2.01 -25.67 -17.45
C TYR A 141 -0.75 -25.08 -18.09
N ASP A 142 -0.16 -24.04 -17.52
CA ASP A 142 1.11 -23.46 -17.97
C ASP A 142 1.96 -22.98 -16.78
N GLU A 143 3.13 -23.59 -16.59
CA GLU A 143 4.05 -23.24 -15.48
C GLU A 143 4.94 -22.02 -15.79
N LYS A 144 4.90 -21.47 -17.00
CA LYS A 144 5.77 -20.37 -17.44
C LYS A 144 5.00 -19.09 -17.75
N SER A 145 3.78 -19.25 -18.27
CA SER A 145 2.96 -18.16 -18.77
C SER A 145 1.62 -18.15 -18.04
N TYR A 146 1.65 -17.80 -16.75
CA TYR A 146 0.45 -17.68 -15.91
C TYR A 146 0.44 -16.35 -15.16
N LEU A 147 -0.73 -15.98 -14.64
CA LEU A 147 -0.90 -14.77 -13.85
C LEU A 147 -0.30 -14.96 -12.45
N ASP A 148 0.83 -14.30 -12.19
CA ASP A 148 1.56 -14.38 -10.91
C ASP A 148 0.75 -13.91 -9.67
N PHE A 149 -0.41 -13.27 -9.84
CA PHE A 149 -1.21 -12.71 -8.74
C PHE A 149 -1.66 -13.76 -7.72
N TYR A 150 -2.25 -14.87 -8.18
CA TYR A 150 -2.65 -15.99 -7.32
C TYR A 150 -1.63 -17.14 -7.30
N ASN A 151 -0.56 -16.99 -8.08
CA ASN A 151 0.43 -18.04 -8.31
C ASN A 151 -0.21 -19.38 -8.73
N ASN A 152 -1.23 -19.32 -9.59
CA ASN A 152 -1.98 -20.47 -10.07
C ASN A 152 -1.63 -20.73 -11.54
N PRO A 153 -0.90 -21.82 -11.86
CA PRO A 153 -0.56 -22.19 -13.24
C PRO A 153 -1.76 -22.48 -14.16
N ARG A 154 -2.99 -22.52 -13.64
CA ARG A 154 -4.23 -22.63 -14.42
C ARG A 154 -4.77 -21.26 -14.87
N ASP A 155 -4.22 -20.16 -14.36
CA ASP A 155 -4.54 -18.79 -14.79
C ASP A 155 -3.66 -18.37 -15.98
N VAL A 156 -3.79 -19.11 -17.08
CA VAL A 156 -2.85 -19.06 -18.21
C VAL A 156 -2.97 -17.75 -18.99
N ILE A 157 -1.83 -17.17 -19.36
CA ILE A 157 -1.70 -16.02 -20.24
C ILE A 157 -1.45 -16.50 -21.67
N TYR A 158 -2.31 -16.07 -22.60
CA TYR A 158 -2.21 -16.39 -24.02
C TYR A 158 -1.82 -15.15 -24.84
N TYR A 159 -1.04 -15.38 -25.89
CA TYR A 159 -0.49 -14.33 -26.76
C TYR A 159 -0.98 -14.40 -28.21
N ASN A 160 -1.68 -15.48 -28.59
CA ASN A 160 -1.93 -15.79 -29.99
C ASN A 160 -3.43 -15.93 -30.28
N VAL A 161 -4.03 -14.83 -30.72
CA VAL A 161 -5.40 -14.79 -31.27
C VAL A 161 -5.33 -15.08 -32.76
N SER A 162 -6.03 -16.11 -33.21
CA SER A 162 -5.99 -16.56 -34.61
C SER A 162 -6.74 -15.64 -35.58
N MET A 163 -7.70 -14.85 -35.07
CA MET A 163 -8.56 -13.98 -35.87
C MET A 163 -8.22 -12.50 -35.68
N LYS A 164 -8.02 -11.78 -36.79
CA LYS A 164 -7.56 -10.39 -36.77
C LYS A 164 -8.59 -9.43 -36.17
N GLU A 165 -9.87 -9.60 -36.48
CA GLU A 165 -10.93 -8.74 -35.94
C GLU A 165 -11.05 -8.90 -34.42
N ILE A 166 -10.95 -10.13 -33.93
CA ILE A 166 -11.02 -10.42 -32.49
C ILE A 166 -9.72 -9.99 -31.77
N GLY A 167 -8.57 -10.13 -32.43
CA GLY A 167 -7.25 -9.73 -31.91
C GLY A 167 -6.96 -8.22 -32.00
N TYR A 168 -7.91 -7.39 -32.42
CA TYR A 168 -7.72 -5.94 -32.53
C TYR A 168 -7.35 -5.30 -31.18
N ASN A 169 -6.17 -4.68 -31.10
CA ASN A 169 -5.59 -4.09 -29.87
C ASN A 169 -5.44 -5.07 -28.69
N VAL A 170 -5.24 -6.36 -28.98
CA VAL A 170 -5.03 -7.40 -27.96
C VAL A 170 -3.62 -7.98 -28.09
N LYS A 171 -2.86 -8.00 -27.00
CA LYS A 171 -1.52 -8.59 -26.92
C LYS A 171 -1.47 -9.75 -25.94
N GLU A 172 -2.10 -9.60 -24.78
CA GLU A 172 -2.08 -10.59 -23.70
C GLU A 172 -3.49 -10.81 -23.14
N ILE A 173 -3.92 -12.07 -23.05
CA ILE A 173 -5.23 -12.46 -22.54
C ILE A 173 -5.03 -13.44 -21.40
N VAL A 174 -5.72 -13.26 -20.28
CA VAL A 174 -5.73 -14.23 -19.17
C VAL A 174 -7.00 -15.06 -19.26
N ILE A 175 -6.88 -16.37 -19.38
CA ILE A 175 -8.05 -17.28 -19.35
C ILE A 175 -7.88 -18.26 -18.19
N PRO A 176 -8.58 -18.01 -17.06
CA PRO A 176 -8.41 -18.78 -15.83
C PRO A 176 -9.15 -20.11 -15.86
N GLU A 177 -8.58 -21.11 -15.20
CA GLU A 177 -9.19 -22.42 -14.92
C GLU A 177 -9.98 -23.00 -16.11
N CYS A 178 -9.35 -22.99 -17.28
CA CYS A 178 -10.02 -23.26 -18.53
C CYS A 178 -10.03 -24.75 -18.86
N ALA A 179 -11.20 -25.29 -19.20
CA ALA A 179 -11.33 -26.57 -19.88
C ALA A 179 -10.64 -26.52 -21.26
N ALA A 180 -10.02 -27.64 -21.63
CA ALA A 180 -9.43 -27.80 -22.95
C ALA A 180 -10.52 -28.16 -23.97
N LEU A 181 -10.70 -27.30 -24.97
CA LEU A 181 -11.58 -27.55 -26.11
C LEU A 181 -10.79 -28.10 -27.28
N GLN A 182 -11.42 -28.92 -28.10
CA GLN A 182 -10.89 -29.44 -29.35
C GLN A 182 -11.82 -29.08 -30.50
N THR A 183 -11.26 -28.94 -31.69
CA THR A 183 -12.02 -28.48 -32.86
C THR A 183 -12.10 -29.58 -33.90
N GLY A 184 -13.34 -29.90 -34.28
CA GLY A 184 -13.64 -30.79 -35.40
C GLY A 184 -13.63 -30.03 -36.74
N ARG A 185 -13.87 -30.75 -37.84
CA ARG A 185 -13.94 -30.15 -39.17
C ARG A 185 -15.09 -29.14 -39.25
N GLY A 186 -14.76 -27.86 -39.43
CA GLY A 186 -15.73 -26.76 -39.51
C GLY A 186 -15.68 -25.81 -38.30
N ALA A 187 -15.02 -26.21 -37.22
CA ALA A 187 -14.64 -25.33 -36.12
C ALA A 187 -13.14 -25.05 -36.14
N TYR A 188 -12.72 -23.97 -35.48
CA TYR A 188 -11.34 -23.49 -35.49
C TYR A 188 -10.94 -22.95 -34.11
N PRO A 189 -9.67 -23.11 -33.70
CA PRO A 189 -9.20 -22.51 -32.46
C PRO A 189 -9.13 -20.99 -32.60
N LEU A 190 -9.82 -20.26 -31.71
CA LEU A 190 -9.71 -18.80 -31.63
C LEU A 190 -8.39 -18.38 -30.98
N ILE A 191 -7.96 -19.15 -29.97
CA ILE A 191 -6.70 -18.97 -29.28
C ILE A 191 -5.80 -20.16 -29.60
N LYS A 192 -4.56 -19.90 -29.99
CA LYS A 192 -3.55 -20.95 -30.07
C LYS A 192 -2.84 -21.03 -28.73
N ILE A 193 -2.81 -22.22 -28.13
CA ILE A 193 -2.10 -22.46 -26.87
C ILE A 193 -0.61 -22.16 -27.03
N ASN A 194 0.07 -21.76 -25.95
CA ASN A 194 1.50 -21.50 -25.99
C ASN A 194 2.27 -22.82 -26.13
N ASN A 195 3.53 -22.74 -26.56
CA ASN A 195 4.42 -23.91 -26.60
C ASN A 195 4.69 -24.49 -25.18
N SER A 196 4.44 -23.72 -24.13
CA SER A 196 4.58 -24.12 -22.72
C SER A 196 3.29 -24.62 -22.08
N THR A 197 2.16 -24.53 -22.80
CA THR A 197 0.85 -24.91 -22.27
C THR A 197 0.62 -26.42 -22.47
N TYR A 198 0.16 -27.08 -21.43
CA TYR A 198 -0.17 -28.51 -21.39
C TYR A 198 -1.65 -28.71 -21.06
N VAL A 199 -2.17 -29.88 -21.43
CA VAL A 199 -3.47 -30.36 -20.98
C VAL A 199 -3.25 -31.19 -19.72
N GLN A 200 -3.86 -30.78 -18.61
CA GLN A 200 -3.87 -31.49 -17.34
C GLN A 200 -5.11 -32.39 -17.23
N MET A 201 -4.85 -33.69 -17.10
CA MET A 201 -5.87 -34.72 -16.92
C MET A 201 -6.43 -34.74 -15.50
N LEU A 202 -7.60 -35.36 -15.31
CA LEU A 202 -8.23 -35.54 -13.99
C LEU A 202 -7.33 -36.27 -12.97
N ASN A 203 -6.40 -37.11 -13.44
CA ASN A 203 -5.41 -37.78 -12.57
C ASN A 203 -4.13 -36.96 -12.32
N GLY A 204 -4.10 -35.70 -12.73
CA GLY A 204 -2.97 -34.77 -12.56
C GLY A 204 -1.88 -34.87 -13.63
N ASN A 205 -1.93 -35.86 -14.53
CA ASN A 205 -0.92 -36.03 -15.57
C ASN A 205 -1.00 -34.91 -16.62
N LEU A 206 0.16 -34.42 -17.05
CA LEU A 206 0.29 -33.41 -18.11
C LEU A 206 0.53 -34.10 -19.45
N ARG A 207 -0.21 -33.68 -20.48
CA ARG A 207 0.01 -34.10 -21.87
C ARG A 207 0.15 -32.89 -22.78
N SER A 208 1.07 -32.99 -23.74
CA SER A 208 1.13 -32.06 -24.87
C SER A 208 0.04 -32.44 -25.86
N GLU A 209 -0.89 -31.54 -26.12
CA GLU A 209 -2.01 -31.78 -27.04
C GLU A 209 -2.17 -30.58 -27.99
N SER A 210 -1.65 -30.71 -29.20
CA SER A 210 -1.50 -29.59 -30.14
C SER A 210 -2.83 -29.07 -30.73
N ASN A 211 -3.92 -29.82 -30.56
CA ASN A 211 -5.26 -29.45 -31.02
C ASN A 211 -6.15 -28.87 -29.89
N ALA A 212 -5.62 -28.73 -28.67
CA ALA A 212 -6.34 -28.10 -27.57
C ALA A 212 -6.37 -26.57 -27.74
N THR A 213 -7.47 -25.96 -27.30
CA THR A 213 -7.66 -24.51 -27.27
C THR A 213 -8.54 -24.10 -26.09
N PRO A 214 -8.30 -22.95 -25.45
CA PRO A 214 -9.21 -22.43 -24.42
C PRO A 214 -10.51 -21.85 -25.02
N ILE A 215 -10.45 -21.40 -26.28
CA ILE A 215 -11.60 -20.79 -26.99
C ILE A 215 -11.63 -21.28 -28.43
N ALA A 216 -12.79 -21.76 -28.86
CA ALA A 216 -13.04 -22.16 -30.23
C ALA A 216 -14.11 -21.27 -30.87
N TYR A 217 -14.08 -21.17 -32.19
CA TYR A 217 -15.15 -20.53 -32.96
C TYR A 217 -15.57 -21.42 -34.13
N SER A 218 -16.80 -21.22 -34.60
CA SER A 218 -17.38 -21.97 -35.70
C SER A 218 -18.35 -21.10 -36.50
N PHE A 219 -18.69 -21.55 -37.70
CA PHE A 219 -19.73 -20.94 -38.54
C PHE A 219 -20.80 -21.99 -38.82
N TYR A 220 -22.07 -21.58 -38.72
CA TYR A 220 -23.19 -22.45 -39.06
C TYR A 220 -24.29 -21.65 -39.76
N GLY A 221 -24.58 -21.99 -41.01
CA GLY A 221 -25.41 -21.13 -41.87
C GLY A 221 -24.79 -19.74 -41.99
N GLU A 222 -25.57 -18.71 -41.66
CA GLU A 222 -25.09 -17.32 -41.63
C GLU A 222 -24.58 -16.87 -40.26
N GLY A 223 -24.68 -17.72 -39.23
CA GLY A 223 -24.37 -17.39 -37.85
C GLY A 223 -22.91 -17.61 -37.46
N ARG A 224 -22.58 -17.10 -36.28
CA ARG A 224 -21.23 -17.13 -35.69
C ARG A 224 -21.32 -17.71 -34.29
N ILE A 225 -20.43 -18.63 -33.97
CA ILE A 225 -20.39 -19.30 -32.67
C ILE A 225 -19.01 -19.08 -32.05
N ILE A 226 -18.98 -18.74 -30.76
CA ILE A 226 -17.79 -18.79 -29.91
C ILE A 226 -18.11 -19.71 -28.73
N ALA A 227 -17.20 -20.60 -28.38
CA ALA A 227 -17.25 -21.39 -27.16
C ALA A 227 -15.98 -21.19 -26.35
N ILE A 228 -16.11 -20.91 -25.06
CA ILE A 228 -15.01 -20.70 -24.12
C ILE A 228 -15.06 -21.73 -23.00
N GLY A 229 -13.93 -22.36 -22.67
CA GLY A 229 -13.83 -23.36 -21.61
C GLY A 229 -13.77 -22.81 -20.18
N SER A 230 -14.11 -21.54 -19.96
CA SER A 230 -13.92 -20.88 -18.65
C SER A 230 -15.08 -19.98 -18.29
N LEU A 231 -15.78 -20.34 -17.21
CA LEU A 231 -16.74 -19.46 -16.55
C LEU A 231 -16.03 -18.28 -15.87
N PHE A 232 -14.90 -18.56 -15.19
CA PHE A 232 -14.14 -17.56 -14.43
C PHE A 232 -13.60 -16.41 -15.28
N PHE A 233 -13.42 -16.60 -16.59
CA PHE A 233 -13.08 -15.53 -17.52
C PHE A 233 -14.02 -14.31 -17.44
N HIS A 234 -15.27 -14.54 -17.01
CA HIS A 234 -16.31 -13.51 -16.88
C HIS A 234 -16.38 -12.88 -15.49
N CYS A 235 -15.61 -13.39 -14.52
CA CYS A 235 -15.61 -12.82 -13.17
C CYS A 235 -14.99 -11.41 -13.17
N ASN A 236 -15.44 -10.58 -12.23
CA ASN A 236 -15.03 -9.19 -12.05
C ASN A 236 -13.51 -8.95 -12.13
N PHE A 237 -12.72 -9.84 -11.53
CA PHE A 237 -11.26 -9.77 -11.57
C PHE A 237 -10.69 -10.05 -12.97
N TYR A 238 -11.14 -11.13 -13.62
CA TYR A 238 -10.59 -11.58 -14.90
C TYR A 238 -11.07 -10.76 -16.10
N VAL A 239 -12.28 -10.20 -16.07
CA VAL A 239 -12.78 -9.33 -17.15
C VAL A 239 -11.86 -8.14 -17.43
N PHE A 240 -11.11 -7.68 -16.41
CA PHE A 240 -10.17 -6.55 -16.51
C PHE A 240 -8.70 -6.96 -16.37
N SER A 241 -8.39 -8.26 -16.45
CA SER A 241 -7.01 -8.74 -16.49
C SER A 241 -6.40 -8.50 -17.87
N LYS A 242 -5.24 -7.84 -17.94
CA LYS A 242 -4.52 -7.59 -19.21
C LYS A 242 -5.44 -6.96 -20.26
N ASP A 243 -5.46 -7.49 -21.49
CA ASP A 243 -6.29 -7.00 -22.60
C ASP A 243 -7.66 -7.72 -22.68
N ASN A 244 -8.05 -8.49 -21.66
CA ASN A 244 -9.36 -9.16 -21.60
C ASN A 244 -10.55 -8.24 -21.90
N PRO A 245 -10.65 -6.98 -21.40
CA PRO A 245 -11.82 -6.16 -21.68
C PRO A 245 -11.91 -5.83 -23.18
N GLN A 246 -10.78 -5.58 -23.84
CA GLN A 246 -10.73 -5.35 -25.29
C GLN A 246 -11.09 -6.62 -26.07
N PHE A 247 -10.55 -7.76 -25.64
CA PHE A 247 -10.80 -9.05 -26.28
C PHE A 247 -12.28 -9.48 -26.18
N ILE A 248 -12.90 -9.33 -25.01
CA ILE A 248 -14.34 -9.58 -24.78
C ILE A 248 -15.18 -8.74 -25.74
N ILE A 249 -14.96 -7.43 -25.79
CA ILE A 249 -15.74 -6.55 -26.67
C ILE A 249 -15.55 -6.93 -28.14
N ASN A 250 -14.35 -7.28 -28.57
CA ASN A 250 -14.14 -7.72 -29.95
C ASN A 250 -14.90 -9.03 -30.26
N MET A 251 -14.93 -10.00 -29.34
CA MET A 251 -15.70 -11.24 -29.51
C MET A 251 -17.20 -10.97 -29.68
N PHE A 252 -17.79 -10.14 -28.81
CA PHE A 252 -19.22 -9.82 -28.89
C PHE A 252 -19.57 -9.00 -30.13
N ARG A 253 -18.69 -8.07 -30.55
CA ARG A 253 -18.88 -7.34 -31.80
C ARG A 253 -18.77 -8.26 -33.01
N TRP A 254 -17.84 -9.20 -32.99
CA TRP A 254 -17.72 -10.21 -34.05
C TRP A 254 -18.97 -11.09 -34.14
N LEU A 255 -19.52 -11.56 -33.00
CA LEU A 255 -20.78 -12.29 -32.99
C LEU A 255 -21.95 -11.48 -33.58
N ALA A 256 -22.01 -10.18 -33.28
CA ALA A 256 -22.99 -9.25 -33.83
C ALA A 256 -22.71 -8.77 -35.27
N LYS A 257 -21.67 -9.31 -35.94
CA LYS A 257 -21.24 -8.89 -37.29
C LYS A 257 -20.92 -7.39 -37.38
N LYS A 258 -20.32 -6.83 -36.34
CA LYS A 258 -19.84 -5.44 -36.26
C LYS A 258 -18.32 -5.39 -36.33
N GLU A 259 -17.80 -4.28 -36.87
CA GLU A 259 -16.36 -3.97 -36.85
C GLU A 259 -15.85 -3.79 -35.41
N PRO A 260 -14.61 -4.18 -35.08
CA PRO A 260 -14.04 -3.98 -33.74
C PRO A 260 -13.96 -2.49 -33.38
N LEU A 261 -13.97 -2.18 -32.08
CA LEU A 261 -13.80 -0.82 -31.55
C LEU A 261 -12.87 -0.80 -30.36
N THR A 262 -12.32 0.36 -30.04
CA THR A 262 -11.52 0.54 -28.82
C THR A 262 -12.42 0.51 -27.60
N VAL A 263 -12.15 -0.41 -26.67
CA VAL A 263 -12.99 -0.64 -25.50
C VAL A 263 -13.13 0.60 -24.61
N ASN A 264 -14.37 0.85 -24.17
CA ASN A 264 -14.69 1.79 -23.12
C ASN A 264 -14.64 1.10 -21.76
N THR A 265 -13.82 1.63 -20.85
CA THR A 265 -13.66 1.13 -19.47
C THR A 265 -13.94 2.22 -18.42
N GLU A 266 -14.66 3.28 -18.77
CA GLU A 266 -14.87 4.44 -17.90
C GLU A 266 -15.57 4.08 -16.59
N SER A 267 -16.54 3.15 -16.59
CA SER A 267 -17.20 2.71 -15.34
C SER A 267 -16.20 2.08 -14.37
N ASN A 268 -15.23 1.31 -14.85
CA ASN A 268 -14.20 0.73 -13.97
C ASN A 268 -13.18 1.76 -13.48
N LYS A 269 -12.82 2.75 -14.31
CA LYS A 269 -11.99 3.89 -13.88
C LYS A 269 -12.69 4.70 -12.78
N PHE A 270 -13.97 4.98 -12.96
CA PHE A 270 -14.79 5.67 -11.96
C PHE A 270 -14.85 4.89 -10.65
N ARG A 271 -15.15 3.58 -10.72
CA ARG A 271 -15.14 2.67 -9.57
C ARG A 271 -13.80 2.70 -8.84
N THR A 272 -12.69 2.69 -9.58
CA THR A 272 -11.33 2.81 -9.03
C THR A 272 -11.15 4.10 -8.24
N TYR A 273 -11.48 5.26 -8.82
CA TYR A 273 -11.35 6.54 -8.12
C TYR A 273 -12.23 6.64 -6.88
N MET A 274 -13.45 6.11 -6.93
CA MET A 274 -14.36 6.07 -5.78
C MET A 274 -13.74 5.30 -4.61
N TYR A 275 -13.27 4.07 -4.86
CA TYR A 275 -12.66 3.26 -3.82
C TYR A 275 -11.37 3.88 -3.29
N LEU A 276 -10.48 4.36 -4.17
CA LEU A 276 -9.26 5.04 -3.73
C LEU A 276 -9.57 6.31 -2.89
N GLY A 277 -10.60 7.08 -3.25
CA GLY A 277 -11.04 8.25 -2.48
C GLY A 277 -11.57 7.89 -1.09
N LEU A 278 -12.35 6.81 -0.98
CA LEU A 278 -12.81 6.28 0.31
C LEU A 278 -11.64 5.78 1.15
N LEU A 279 -10.70 5.01 0.57
CA LEU A 279 -9.49 4.55 1.25
C LEU A 279 -8.69 5.70 1.85
N VAL A 280 -8.41 6.74 1.06
CA VAL A 280 -7.68 7.93 1.52
C VAL A 280 -8.43 8.59 2.68
N SER A 281 -9.76 8.69 2.60
CA SER A 281 -10.60 9.21 3.68
C SER A 281 -10.46 8.41 4.98
N PHE A 282 -10.56 7.09 4.92
CA PHE A 282 -10.39 6.20 6.09
C PHE A 282 -8.98 6.30 6.69
N LEU A 283 -7.94 6.36 5.85
CA LEU A 283 -6.55 6.51 6.29
C LEU A 283 -6.29 7.87 6.92
N LEU A 284 -6.89 8.95 6.43
CA LEU A 284 -6.80 10.27 7.04
C LEU A 284 -7.51 10.32 8.39
N ILE A 285 -8.68 9.69 8.52
CA ILE A 285 -9.39 9.57 9.81
C ILE A 285 -8.52 8.81 10.81
N ALA A 286 -7.96 7.67 10.40
CA ALA A 286 -7.04 6.87 11.20
C ALA A 286 -5.81 7.68 11.65
N MET A 287 -5.20 8.45 10.73
CA MET A 287 -4.08 9.35 11.02
C MET A 287 -4.46 10.42 12.05
N ILE A 288 -5.59 11.09 11.86
CA ILE A 288 -6.07 12.14 12.78
C ILE A 288 -6.31 11.55 14.17
N PHE A 289 -6.89 10.34 14.23
CA PHE A 289 -7.10 9.64 15.49
C PHE A 289 -5.78 9.36 16.21
N ILE A 290 -4.78 8.81 15.52
CA ILE A 290 -3.44 8.60 16.10
C ILE A 290 -2.87 9.92 16.62
N TRP A 291 -2.87 10.97 15.79
CA TRP A 291 -2.35 12.28 16.16
C TRP A 291 -3.06 12.87 17.40
N LYS A 292 -4.39 12.76 17.48
CA LYS A 292 -5.19 13.39 18.55
C LYS A 292 -5.39 12.49 19.77
N SER A 293 -4.98 11.23 19.70
CA SER A 293 -5.18 10.27 20.78
C SER A 293 -4.61 10.67 22.14
N PRO A 294 -3.51 11.45 22.29
CA PRO A 294 -3.06 11.91 23.61
C PRO A 294 -4.12 12.72 24.36
N SER A 295 -4.90 13.50 23.60
CA SER A 295 -5.97 14.37 24.12
C SER A 295 -7.34 13.70 24.19
N ILE A 296 -7.60 12.69 23.35
CA ILE A 296 -8.90 12.02 23.27
C ILE A 296 -8.99 10.86 24.26
N LEU A 297 -7.93 10.05 24.36
CA LEU A 297 -7.95 8.87 25.22
C LEU A 297 -7.83 9.28 26.70
N PRO A 298 -8.59 8.62 27.58
CA PRO A 298 -8.55 8.93 29.01
C PRO A 298 -7.20 8.53 29.62
N SER A 299 -6.98 8.92 30.88
CA SER A 299 -5.74 8.67 31.62
C SER A 299 -6.00 7.78 32.85
N GLY A 300 -4.92 7.24 33.44
CA GLY A 300 -4.98 6.43 34.66
C GLY A 300 -5.81 5.13 34.53
N LEU A 301 -6.63 4.82 35.54
CA LEU A 301 -7.40 3.57 35.63
C LEU A 301 -8.36 3.36 34.45
N LYS A 302 -8.96 4.43 33.92
CA LYS A 302 -9.86 4.35 32.76
C LYS A 302 -9.12 3.90 31.50
N LEU A 303 -7.87 4.34 31.31
CA LEU A 303 -7.02 3.90 30.20
C LEU A 303 -6.65 2.42 30.33
N LYS A 304 -6.32 1.98 31.55
CA LYS A 304 -6.04 0.57 31.86
C LYS A 304 -7.23 -0.32 31.53
N LEU A 305 -8.43 0.10 31.91
CA LEU A 305 -9.67 -0.63 31.61
C LEU A 305 -9.93 -0.71 30.10
N LEU A 306 -9.78 0.40 29.37
CA LEU A 306 -9.95 0.41 27.91
C LEU A 306 -8.99 -0.54 27.21
N LEU A 307 -7.72 -0.60 27.63
CA LEU A 307 -6.77 -1.55 27.06
C LEU A 307 -7.17 -3.00 27.34
N ARG A 308 -7.60 -3.32 28.57
CA ARG A 308 -8.08 -4.66 28.90
C ARG A 308 -9.26 -5.06 28.02
N ILE A 309 -10.25 -4.17 27.88
CA ILE A 309 -11.40 -4.40 26.99
C ILE A 309 -10.91 -4.66 25.56
N PHE A 310 -10.01 -3.81 25.04
CA PHE A 310 -9.46 -3.97 23.69
C PHE A 310 -8.76 -5.32 23.49
N LEU A 311 -7.87 -5.71 24.41
CA LEU A 311 -7.16 -6.99 24.36
C LEU A 311 -8.11 -8.19 24.47
N SER A 312 -9.11 -8.12 25.36
CA SER A 312 -10.12 -9.17 25.52
C SER A 312 -11.01 -9.29 24.28
N THR A 313 -11.40 -8.18 23.66
CA THR A 313 -12.17 -8.19 22.40
C THR A 313 -11.35 -8.81 21.27
N LEU A 314 -10.08 -8.45 21.13
CA LEU A 314 -9.19 -9.07 20.14
C LEU A 314 -9.07 -10.59 20.38
N LEU A 315 -8.81 -10.99 21.63
CA LEU A 315 -8.71 -12.40 21.99
C LEU A 315 -10.00 -13.16 21.64
N ALA A 316 -11.17 -12.60 21.95
CA ALA A 316 -12.46 -13.21 21.62
C ALA A 316 -12.64 -13.38 20.11
N ILE A 317 -12.31 -12.36 19.31
CA ILE A 317 -12.35 -12.44 17.84
C ILE A 317 -11.47 -13.59 17.34
N TYR A 318 -10.24 -13.74 17.85
CA TYR A 318 -9.34 -14.81 17.43
C TYR A 318 -9.78 -16.20 17.86
N VAL A 319 -10.38 -16.34 19.04
CA VAL A 319 -10.97 -17.60 19.47
C VAL A 319 -12.14 -17.98 18.55
N VAL A 320 -13.02 -17.04 18.19
CA VAL A 320 -14.11 -17.28 17.24
C VAL A 320 -13.56 -17.65 15.86
N LEU A 321 -12.53 -16.96 15.37
CA LEU A 321 -11.88 -17.30 14.10
C LEU A 321 -11.26 -18.69 14.13
N LEU A 322 -10.57 -19.07 15.21
CA LEU A 322 -10.02 -20.41 15.37
C LEU A 322 -11.11 -21.47 15.34
N ILE A 323 -12.22 -21.24 16.05
CA ILE A 323 -13.39 -22.14 16.01
C ILE A 323 -13.93 -22.24 14.59
N ALA A 324 -14.05 -21.12 13.86
CA ALA A 324 -14.51 -21.11 12.47
C ALA A 324 -13.57 -21.90 11.53
N ILE A 325 -12.25 -21.75 11.66
CA ILE A 325 -11.25 -22.54 10.91
C ILE A 325 -11.43 -24.03 11.17
N VAL A 326 -11.59 -24.40 12.44
CA VAL A 326 -11.82 -25.78 12.84
C VAL A 326 -13.12 -26.28 12.21
N LEU A 327 -14.24 -25.57 12.37
CA LEU A 327 -15.53 -25.96 11.79
C LEU A 327 -15.51 -26.09 10.26
N VAL A 328 -14.82 -25.19 9.57
CA VAL A 328 -14.62 -25.27 8.11
C VAL A 328 -13.82 -26.52 7.74
N SER A 329 -12.74 -26.81 8.48
CA SER A 329 -11.87 -27.96 8.20
C SER A 329 -12.57 -29.31 8.46
N ILE A 330 -13.66 -29.30 9.24
CA ILE A 330 -14.49 -30.49 9.51
C ILE A 330 -15.69 -30.56 8.53
N SER A 331 -15.96 -29.51 7.73
CA SER A 331 -17.14 -29.42 6.86
C SER A 331 -16.98 -30.25 5.58
N PRO A 332 -17.99 -31.07 5.18
CA PRO A 332 -18.01 -31.86 3.93
C PRO A 332 -17.91 -31.02 2.64
N ILE A 333 -18.13 -29.70 2.72
CA ILE A 333 -18.07 -28.79 1.58
C ILE A 333 -16.62 -28.55 1.12
N SER A 334 -15.64 -28.75 2.01
CA SER A 334 -14.21 -28.63 1.66
C SER A 334 -13.63 -29.90 1.03
N SER A 335 -14.31 -31.05 1.17
CA SER A 335 -13.78 -32.36 0.80
C SER A 335 -14.09 -32.79 -0.63
N HIS A 336 -14.65 -31.93 -1.49
CA HIS A 336 -14.92 -32.28 -2.89
C HIS A 336 -13.70 -32.15 -3.80
N GLU A 337 -12.66 -31.41 -3.42
CA GLU A 337 -11.44 -31.28 -4.24
C GLU A 337 -10.12 -31.57 -3.50
N TYR A 338 -10.07 -31.49 -2.16
CA TYR A 338 -8.83 -31.73 -1.43
C TYR A 338 -9.06 -32.58 -0.18
N ALA A 339 -8.52 -33.79 -0.23
CA ALA A 339 -8.15 -34.68 0.87
C ALA A 339 -9.28 -35.27 1.76
N SER A 340 -9.07 -36.55 2.08
CA SER A 340 -9.75 -37.31 3.13
C SER A 340 -9.73 -36.59 4.47
N PHE A 341 -10.83 -36.71 5.22
CA PHE A 341 -10.98 -36.28 6.61
C PHE A 341 -9.91 -36.93 7.51
N ASP A 342 -8.83 -36.22 7.78
CA ASP A 342 -7.78 -36.63 8.73
C ASP A 342 -7.41 -35.47 9.66
N LEU A 343 -7.10 -35.80 10.92
CA LEU A 343 -6.62 -34.88 11.95
C LEU A 343 -5.38 -34.10 11.48
N GLY A 344 -4.58 -34.68 10.59
CA GLY A 344 -3.45 -34.04 9.91
C GLY A 344 -3.84 -32.74 9.19
N THR A 345 -4.91 -32.75 8.39
CA THR A 345 -5.39 -31.58 7.63
C THR A 345 -5.89 -30.46 8.54
N ILE A 346 -6.53 -30.80 9.66
CA ILE A 346 -6.96 -29.82 10.67
C ILE A 346 -5.74 -29.16 11.32
N ILE A 347 -4.73 -29.96 11.69
CA ILE A 347 -3.48 -29.46 12.26
C ILE A 347 -2.73 -28.59 11.25
N GLU A 348 -2.64 -29.01 9.99
CA GLU A 348 -2.03 -28.22 8.91
C GLU A 348 -2.74 -26.88 8.71
N ASN A 349 -4.07 -26.85 8.66
CA ASN A 349 -4.83 -25.60 8.54
C ASN A 349 -4.64 -24.69 9.76
N ILE A 350 -4.71 -25.21 11.00
CA ILE A 350 -4.47 -24.42 12.21
C ILE A 350 -3.03 -23.86 12.24
N THR A 351 -2.08 -24.63 11.73
CA THR A 351 -0.66 -24.25 11.65
C THR A 351 -0.44 -23.21 10.56
N TYR A 352 -0.98 -23.44 9.37
CA TYR A 352 -0.92 -22.54 8.21
C TYR A 352 -1.49 -21.15 8.53
N TYR A 353 -2.60 -21.09 9.28
CA TYR A 353 -3.22 -19.83 9.68
C TYR A 353 -2.66 -19.21 10.96
N ASN A 354 -1.75 -19.88 11.67
CA ASN A 354 -1.08 -19.40 12.89
C ASN A 354 -2.00 -18.88 14.02
N ALA A 355 -3.29 -19.22 14.01
CA ALA A 355 -4.27 -18.68 14.95
C ALA A 355 -3.95 -19.01 16.42
N HIS A 356 -3.33 -20.16 16.68
CA HIS A 356 -2.86 -20.58 18.00
C HIS A 356 -1.67 -19.73 18.50
N VAL A 357 -0.74 -19.36 17.62
CA VAL A 357 0.36 -18.42 17.92
C VAL A 357 -0.21 -17.06 18.32
N TYR A 358 -1.27 -16.61 17.63
CA TYR A 358 -1.90 -15.32 17.88
C TYR A 358 -2.50 -15.22 19.28
N ILE A 359 -3.23 -16.26 19.69
CA ILE A 359 -3.80 -16.37 21.03
C ILE A 359 -2.69 -16.36 22.10
N ALA A 360 -1.63 -17.15 21.88
CA ALA A 360 -0.51 -17.21 22.82
C ALA A 360 0.19 -15.85 23.00
N VAL A 361 0.46 -15.12 21.92
CA VAL A 361 1.09 -13.80 21.99
C VAL A 361 0.18 -12.78 22.69
N LEU A 362 -1.13 -12.79 22.44
CA LEU A 362 -2.09 -11.90 23.13
C LEU A 362 -2.11 -12.14 24.64
N ILE A 363 -2.04 -13.41 25.07
CA ILE A 363 -1.96 -13.78 26.49
C ILE A 363 -0.65 -13.27 27.09
N ILE A 364 0.48 -13.50 26.43
CA ILE A 364 1.80 -13.01 26.88
C ILE A 364 1.81 -11.48 27.00
N CYS A 365 1.31 -10.77 26.00
CA CYS A 365 1.20 -9.31 26.01
C CYS A 365 0.35 -8.82 27.18
N SER A 366 -0.77 -9.49 27.46
CA SER A 366 -1.67 -9.16 28.57
C SER A 366 -0.97 -9.33 29.93
N ILE A 367 -0.20 -10.40 30.11
CA ILE A 367 0.57 -10.66 31.33
C ILE A 367 1.70 -9.64 31.51
N LEU A 368 2.48 -9.40 30.46
CA LEU A 368 3.60 -8.44 30.50
C LEU A 368 3.13 -7.02 30.78
N PHE A 369 1.98 -6.62 30.23
CA PHE A 369 1.39 -5.32 30.45
C PHE A 369 1.07 -5.05 31.93
N GLU A 370 0.47 -6.01 32.63
CA GLU A 370 0.14 -5.86 34.06
C GLU A 370 1.39 -5.63 34.92
N ASN A 371 2.49 -6.30 34.57
CA ASN A 371 3.77 -6.13 35.24
C ASN A 371 4.38 -4.73 34.98
N ILE A 372 4.33 -4.26 33.72
CA ILE A 372 4.90 -2.95 33.36
C ILE A 372 4.10 -1.79 33.93
N TRP A 373 2.77 -1.87 33.94
CA TRP A 373 1.89 -0.81 34.44
C TRP A 373 2.19 -0.45 35.90
N THR A 374 2.73 -1.39 36.67
CA THR A 374 3.09 -1.18 38.09
C THR A 374 4.53 -0.72 38.31
N ARG A 375 5.45 -0.98 37.37
CA ARG A 375 6.89 -0.76 37.54
C ARG A 375 7.47 0.45 36.81
N ALA A 376 6.85 0.89 35.72
CA ALA A 376 7.37 1.96 34.86
C ALA A 376 6.78 3.34 35.22
N ASP A 377 7.42 4.40 34.72
CA ASP A 377 6.97 5.78 34.98
C ASP A 377 5.52 6.02 34.49
N PRO A 378 4.62 6.54 35.34
CA PRO A 378 3.21 6.68 34.99
C PRO A 378 2.93 7.56 33.76
N GLU A 379 3.72 8.59 33.50
CA GLU A 379 3.53 9.48 32.33
C GLU A 379 3.89 8.76 31.03
N LEU A 380 4.96 7.98 31.09
CA LEU A 380 5.50 7.25 29.97
C LEU A 380 4.63 6.04 29.62
N VAL A 381 4.21 5.27 30.64
CA VAL A 381 3.27 4.15 30.49
C VAL A 381 1.97 4.63 29.85
N GLN A 382 1.40 5.73 30.33
CA GLN A 382 0.16 6.27 29.77
C GLN A 382 0.33 6.70 28.31
N SER A 383 1.41 7.40 27.97
CA SER A 383 1.68 7.84 26.60
C SER A 383 1.82 6.64 25.65
N MET A 384 2.56 5.62 26.05
CA MET A 384 2.78 4.43 25.24
C MET A 384 1.52 3.58 25.06
N VAL A 385 0.68 3.47 26.10
CA VAL A 385 -0.60 2.74 26.00
C VAL A 385 -1.61 3.49 25.14
N LYS A 386 -1.66 4.82 25.24
CA LYS A 386 -2.48 5.63 24.34
C LYS A 386 -2.03 5.44 22.89
N LEU A 387 -0.73 5.41 22.63
CA LEU A 387 -0.17 5.18 21.30
C LEU A 387 -0.54 3.79 20.77
N ALA A 388 -0.36 2.74 21.59
CA ALA A 388 -0.73 1.36 21.28
C ALA A 388 -2.20 1.23 20.88
N LEU A 389 -3.11 1.75 21.72
CA LEU A 389 -4.55 1.76 21.45
C LEU A 389 -4.90 2.54 20.19
N ALA A 390 -4.27 3.71 20.02
CA ALA A 390 -4.53 4.55 18.87
C ALA A 390 -4.17 3.85 17.56
N LEU A 391 -3.06 3.10 17.56
CA LEU A 391 -2.59 2.36 16.41
C LEU A 391 -3.46 1.13 16.16
N GLY A 392 -3.77 0.35 17.20
CA GLY A 392 -4.69 -0.77 17.09
C GLY A 392 -6.01 -0.38 16.42
N ILE A 393 -6.66 0.69 16.90
CA ILE A 393 -7.91 1.20 16.33
C ILE A 393 -7.71 1.76 14.91
N ALA A 394 -6.64 2.51 14.67
CA ALA A 394 -6.36 3.12 13.37
C ALA A 394 -6.06 2.10 12.27
N PHE A 395 -5.55 0.91 12.60
CA PHE A 395 -5.35 -0.18 11.64
C PHE A 395 -6.63 -0.98 11.37
N ILE A 396 -7.55 -1.07 12.35
CA ILE A 396 -8.85 -1.74 12.18
C ILE A 396 -9.69 -1.04 11.10
N LEU A 397 -9.71 0.30 11.07
CA LEU A 397 -10.52 1.10 10.15
C LEU A 397 -10.25 0.81 8.64
N PRO A 398 -9.01 0.95 8.13
CA PRO A 398 -8.68 0.61 6.74
C PRO A 398 -8.89 -0.88 6.43
N THR A 399 -8.67 -1.76 7.42
CA THR A 399 -8.88 -3.21 7.27
C THR A 399 -10.35 -3.54 7.06
N ILE A 400 -11.24 -2.97 7.88
CA ILE A 400 -12.70 -3.08 7.70
C ILE A 400 -13.09 -2.55 6.33
N TYR A 401 -12.54 -1.40 5.92
CA TYR A 401 -12.83 -0.83 4.61
C TYR A 401 -12.41 -1.76 3.46
N VAL A 402 -11.21 -2.33 3.49
CA VAL A 402 -10.75 -3.29 2.47
C VAL A 402 -11.63 -4.53 2.42
N TYR A 403 -12.11 -4.96 3.57
CA TYR A 403 -13.03 -6.07 3.67
C TYR A 403 -14.42 -5.75 3.10
N ILE A 404 -14.94 -4.55 3.36
CA ILE A 404 -16.17 -4.05 2.74
C ILE A 404 -15.98 -3.96 1.23
N PHE A 405 -14.84 -3.43 0.75
CA PHE A 405 -14.49 -3.42 -0.66
C PHE A 405 -14.51 -4.83 -1.25
N TRP A 406 -13.82 -5.78 -0.61
CA TRP A 406 -13.79 -7.18 -1.03
C TRP A 406 -15.19 -7.78 -1.15
N PHE A 407 -16.00 -7.58 -0.11
CA PHE A 407 -17.38 -8.07 -0.02
C PHE A 407 -18.30 -7.45 -1.08
N LEU A 408 -18.16 -6.15 -1.33
CA LEU A 408 -18.94 -5.44 -2.33
C LEU A 408 -18.59 -5.89 -3.75
N GLU A 409 -17.33 -6.27 -4.00
CA GLU A 409 -16.84 -6.65 -5.33
C GLU A 409 -16.87 -8.16 -5.63
N ASN A 410 -16.89 -9.05 -4.64
CA ASN A 410 -16.77 -10.50 -4.87
C ASN A 410 -17.89 -11.38 -4.28
N GLU A 411 -18.89 -10.78 -3.63
CA GLU A 411 -20.00 -11.50 -2.98
C GLU A 411 -19.58 -12.54 -1.90
N ILE A 412 -20.55 -13.01 -1.09
CA ILE A 412 -20.29 -13.97 0.01
C ILE A 412 -20.11 -15.40 -0.50
N ILE A 413 -20.41 -15.68 -1.77
CA ILE A 413 -20.40 -17.05 -2.33
C ILE A 413 -18.96 -17.55 -2.61
N THR A 414 -17.94 -16.84 -2.13
CA THR A 414 -16.71 -17.53 -1.79
C THR A 414 -17.02 -18.49 -0.63
N PRO A 415 -16.82 -19.81 -0.77
CA PRO A 415 -17.12 -20.77 0.28
C PRO A 415 -16.59 -20.29 1.65
N LEU A 416 -17.27 -20.64 2.74
CA LEU A 416 -16.84 -20.27 4.10
C LEU A 416 -15.34 -20.54 4.31
N TRP A 417 -14.76 -21.54 3.63
CA TRP A 417 -13.31 -21.75 3.58
C TRP A 417 -12.55 -20.58 2.95
N PHE A 418 -12.86 -20.12 1.75
CA PHE A 418 -12.15 -19.02 1.10
C PHE A 418 -12.27 -17.71 1.91
N PHE A 419 -13.44 -17.46 2.51
CA PHE A 419 -13.63 -16.38 3.46
C PHE A 419 -12.75 -16.52 4.69
N VAL A 420 -12.72 -17.70 5.33
CA VAL A 420 -11.90 -17.95 6.51
C VAL A 420 -10.41 -17.84 6.17
N THR A 421 -9.96 -18.42 5.06
CA THR A 421 -8.55 -18.43 4.61
C THR A 421 -8.04 -17.05 4.18
N SER A 422 -8.85 -16.28 3.44
CA SER A 422 -8.51 -14.92 3.02
C SER A 422 -8.61 -13.94 4.19
N SER A 423 -9.59 -14.13 5.08
CA SER A 423 -9.70 -13.38 6.31
C SER A 423 -8.52 -13.68 7.23
N THR A 424 -8.14 -14.92 7.46
CA THR A 424 -7.00 -15.26 8.33
C THR A 424 -5.66 -14.84 7.75
N ALA A 425 -5.47 -14.82 6.43
CA ALA A 425 -4.28 -14.26 5.79
C ALA A 425 -4.22 -12.72 5.94
N ALA A 426 -5.34 -12.03 5.70
CA ALA A 426 -5.46 -10.59 5.92
C ALA A 426 -5.28 -10.25 7.41
N TRP A 427 -6.11 -10.82 8.28
CA TRP A 427 -6.04 -10.67 9.73
C TRP A 427 -4.70 -11.13 10.29
N GLY A 428 -4.04 -12.15 9.74
CA GLY A 428 -2.69 -12.56 10.14
C GLY A 428 -1.67 -11.46 9.85
N THR A 429 -1.64 -10.96 8.61
CA THR A 429 -0.75 -9.86 8.22
C THR A 429 -0.99 -8.59 9.05
N TYR A 430 -2.26 -8.27 9.35
CA TYR A 430 -2.64 -7.14 10.20
C TYR A 430 -2.45 -7.41 11.70
N PHE A 431 -2.54 -8.66 12.15
CA PHE A 431 -2.29 -9.14 13.51
C PHE A 431 -0.84 -8.96 13.90
N TRP A 432 0.08 -9.37 13.02
CA TRP A 432 1.51 -9.12 13.22
C TRP A 432 1.77 -7.63 13.38
N GLY A 433 1.05 -6.79 12.64
CA GLY A 433 0.97 -5.35 12.88
C GLY A 433 0.48 -5.02 14.30
N ILE A 434 -0.78 -5.34 14.63
CA ILE A 434 -1.48 -4.94 15.86
C ILE A 434 -0.84 -5.48 17.13
N VAL A 435 -0.52 -6.77 17.19
CA VAL A 435 -0.13 -7.44 18.44
C VAL A 435 1.37 -7.35 18.69
N LEU A 436 2.22 -7.51 17.68
CA LEU A 436 3.67 -7.49 17.89
C LEU A 436 4.31 -6.12 17.67
N LEU A 437 3.83 -5.33 16.70
CA LEU A 437 4.37 -3.99 16.47
C LEU A 437 3.75 -2.91 17.36
N TRP A 438 2.51 -3.09 17.81
CA TRP A 438 1.77 -2.01 18.47
C TRP A 438 1.41 -2.28 19.94
N ILE A 439 1.36 -3.55 20.38
CA ILE A 439 1.17 -3.91 21.81
C ILE A 439 2.46 -4.48 22.39
N GLY A 440 3.09 -5.46 21.73
CA GLY A 440 4.37 -6.04 22.15
C GLY A 440 5.50 -5.02 22.15
N LEU A 441 5.50 -4.09 21.20
CA LEU A 441 6.53 -3.06 21.09
C LEU A 441 6.52 -2.05 22.24
N PRO A 442 5.41 -1.38 22.58
CA PRO A 442 5.45 -0.41 23.68
C PRO A 442 5.69 -1.10 25.02
N ILE A 443 5.29 -2.38 25.16
CA ILE A 443 5.62 -3.23 26.30
C ILE A 443 7.13 -3.52 26.35
N ALA A 444 7.73 -4.06 25.30
CA ALA A 444 9.17 -4.33 25.25
C ALA A 444 9.98 -3.02 25.44
N TRP A 445 9.56 -1.95 24.79
CA TRP A 445 10.15 -0.63 24.89
C TRP A 445 10.09 -0.08 26.33
N LEU A 446 8.95 -0.15 27.01
CA LEU A 446 8.82 0.26 28.41
C LEU A 446 9.69 -0.60 29.34
N TRP A 447 9.84 -1.89 29.02
CA TRP A 447 10.61 -2.81 29.82
C TRP A 447 12.12 -2.53 29.74
N PHE A 448 12.65 -2.30 28.53
CA PHE A 448 14.06 -1.97 28.31
C PHE A 448 14.42 -0.52 28.64
N ARG A 449 13.43 0.40 28.64
CA ARG A 449 13.69 1.84 28.86
C ARG A 449 14.42 2.11 30.17
N SER A 450 13.96 1.50 31.26
CA SER A 450 14.55 1.73 32.58
C SER A 450 16.01 1.29 32.69
N TYR A 451 16.43 0.30 31.89
CA TYR A 451 17.82 -0.16 31.84
C TYR A 451 18.66 0.73 30.93
N PHE A 452 18.14 1.08 29.75
CA PHE A 452 18.76 2.03 28.84
C PHE A 452 19.05 3.37 29.51
N GLU A 453 18.08 3.92 30.24
CA GLU A 453 18.25 5.21 30.90
C GLU A 453 19.31 5.16 32.00
N ARG A 454 19.29 4.13 32.85
CA ARG A 454 20.27 3.97 33.93
C ARG A 454 21.69 3.74 33.41
N GLY A 455 21.85 2.98 32.33
CA GLY A 455 23.17 2.62 31.81
C GLY A 455 23.76 3.61 30.82
N ILE A 456 22.92 4.33 30.06
CA ILE A 456 23.35 5.08 28.87
C ILE A 456 23.01 6.57 28.95
N VAL A 457 21.83 6.93 29.48
CA VAL A 457 21.36 8.34 29.43
C VAL A 457 21.70 9.10 30.70
N TYR A 458 21.42 8.54 31.88
CA TYR A 458 21.64 9.20 33.17
C TYR A 458 23.10 9.59 33.45
N PRO A 459 24.11 8.82 33.01
CA PRO A 459 25.51 9.25 33.14
C PRO A 459 25.83 10.53 32.38
N GLU A 460 25.17 10.80 31.24
CA GLU A 460 25.45 11.96 30.37
C GLU A 460 24.57 13.19 30.68
N LEU A 461 23.48 13.04 31.47
CA LEU A 461 22.59 14.15 31.84
C LEU A 461 23.29 15.36 32.48
N PRO A 462 24.28 15.19 33.39
CA PRO A 462 25.00 16.30 33.99
C PRO A 462 25.79 17.12 32.96
N GLU A 463 26.38 16.47 31.96
CA GLU A 463 27.19 17.10 30.91
C GLU A 463 26.28 18.00 30.05
N VAL A 464 25.13 17.47 29.64
CA VAL A 464 24.11 18.19 28.87
C VAL A 464 23.44 19.32 29.68
N GLY A 465 23.62 19.35 31.01
CA GLY A 465 23.04 20.34 31.90
C GLY A 465 21.52 20.20 32.07
N LEU A 466 20.98 18.99 31.92
CA LEU A 466 19.59 18.65 32.17
C LEU A 466 19.46 17.96 33.53
N ASN A 467 18.55 18.44 34.38
CA ASN A 467 18.15 17.69 35.56
C ASN A 467 17.08 16.63 35.19
N PHE A 468 16.83 15.69 36.09
CA PHE A 468 15.86 14.61 35.87
C PHE A 468 14.45 15.10 35.53
N GLU A 469 14.00 16.20 36.13
CA GLU A 469 12.67 16.77 35.90
C GLU A 469 12.55 17.39 34.49
N ASN A 470 13.56 18.12 34.04
CA ASN A 470 13.61 18.68 32.69
C ASN A 470 13.78 17.59 31.63
N TYR A 471 14.56 16.55 31.92
CA TYR A 471 14.65 15.36 31.07
C TYR A 471 13.27 14.70 30.92
N ARG A 472 12.57 14.44 32.03
CA ARG A 472 11.23 13.84 32.03
C ARG A 472 10.23 14.69 31.24
N LYS A 473 10.23 16.00 31.44
CA LYS A 473 9.40 16.93 30.68
C LYS A 473 9.69 16.88 29.17
N LEU A 474 10.96 16.91 28.79
CA LEU A 474 11.39 16.97 27.39
C LEU A 474 11.10 15.65 26.66
N PHE A 475 11.45 14.52 27.27
CA PHE A 475 11.33 13.22 26.64
C PHE A 475 9.95 12.58 26.89
N TYR A 476 9.43 12.54 28.12
CA TYR A 476 8.17 11.83 28.39
C TYR A 476 6.96 12.65 27.96
N SER A 477 6.89 13.93 28.36
CA SER A 477 5.73 14.77 28.07
C SER A 477 5.76 15.33 26.63
N ASP A 478 6.86 15.96 26.23
CA ASP A 478 6.94 16.67 24.95
C ASP A 478 7.19 15.74 23.76
N LEU A 479 8.15 14.82 23.85
CA LEU A 479 8.42 13.85 22.79
C LEU A 479 7.37 12.75 22.75
N TYR A 480 7.27 11.93 23.81
CA TYR A 480 6.38 10.78 23.85
C TYR A 480 4.90 11.17 24.01
N GLY A 481 4.57 12.23 24.74
CA GLY A 481 3.19 12.67 24.93
C GLY A 481 2.61 13.57 23.82
N SER A 482 3.43 14.12 22.91
CA SER A 482 2.95 15.07 21.90
C SER A 482 3.48 14.87 20.48
N PHE A 483 4.76 14.55 20.32
CA PHE A 483 5.40 14.52 19.00
C PHE A 483 5.38 13.14 18.37
N ILE A 484 5.66 12.09 19.13
CA ILE A 484 5.73 10.72 18.61
C ILE A 484 4.42 10.30 17.93
N PHE A 485 3.28 10.70 18.50
CA PHE A 485 1.95 10.44 17.91
C PHE A 485 1.77 11.05 16.52
N LYS A 486 2.25 12.27 16.29
CA LYS A 486 2.20 12.93 14.98
C LYS A 486 3.09 12.21 13.96
N MET A 487 4.29 11.84 14.40
CA MET A 487 5.25 11.15 13.56
C MET A 487 4.73 9.77 13.16
N VAL A 488 4.28 8.98 14.13
CA VAL A 488 3.73 7.65 13.88
C VAL A 488 2.50 7.72 12.97
N ALA A 489 1.60 8.69 13.17
CA ALA A 489 0.46 8.88 12.28
C ALA A 489 0.88 9.08 10.82
N LEU A 490 1.91 9.90 10.57
CA LEU A 490 2.45 10.15 9.24
C LEU A 490 3.15 8.91 8.65
N ILE A 491 3.96 8.22 9.44
CA ILE A 491 4.67 7.00 9.03
C ILE A 491 3.67 5.92 8.62
N THR A 492 2.64 5.73 9.45
CA THR A 492 1.57 4.77 9.17
C THR A 492 0.91 5.12 7.85
N LEU A 493 0.51 6.38 7.62
CA LEU A 493 -0.10 6.80 6.35
C LEU A 493 0.80 6.51 5.13
N VAL A 494 2.07 6.92 5.17
CA VAL A 494 3.01 6.74 4.05
C VAL A 494 3.31 5.26 3.81
N GLY A 495 3.34 4.45 4.86
CA GLY A 495 3.59 3.01 4.75
C GLY A 495 2.38 2.20 4.27
N THR A 496 1.16 2.60 4.66
CA THR A 496 -0.06 1.82 4.37
C THR A 496 -0.76 2.27 3.10
N LEU A 497 -0.79 3.57 2.78
CA LEU A 497 -1.51 4.10 1.62
C LEU A 497 -1.11 3.40 0.32
N PRO A 498 0.18 3.27 -0.04
CA PRO A 498 0.57 2.61 -1.27
C PRO A 498 0.10 1.15 -1.29
N ARG A 499 0.15 0.42 -0.17
CA ARG A 499 -0.19 -1.01 -0.14
C ARG A 499 -1.66 -1.23 -0.47
N TYR A 500 -2.53 -0.43 0.14
CA TYR A 500 -3.96 -0.52 -0.09
C TYR A 500 -4.37 0.01 -1.46
N VAL A 501 -3.73 1.07 -1.95
CA VAL A 501 -3.95 1.58 -3.31
C VAL A 501 -3.64 0.49 -4.33
N LEU A 502 -2.49 -0.16 -4.21
CA LEU A 502 -2.09 -1.21 -5.14
C LEU A 502 -2.99 -2.43 -5.00
N PHE A 503 -3.37 -2.84 -3.80
CA PHE A 503 -4.33 -3.93 -3.61
C PHE A 503 -5.67 -3.66 -4.32
N ILE A 504 -6.30 -2.51 -4.06
CA ILE A 504 -7.58 -2.14 -4.68
C ILE A 504 -7.42 -2.05 -6.19
N TYR A 505 -6.33 -1.43 -6.65
CA TYR A 505 -6.06 -1.30 -8.07
C TYR A 505 -5.88 -2.68 -8.73
N SER A 506 -5.04 -3.56 -8.18
CA SER A 506 -4.84 -4.91 -8.72
C SER A 506 -6.14 -5.72 -8.72
N MET A 507 -7.00 -5.59 -7.71
CA MET A 507 -8.30 -6.27 -7.70
C MET A 507 -9.27 -5.72 -8.74
N LEU A 508 -9.27 -4.40 -8.95
CA LEU A 508 -10.11 -3.76 -9.96
C LEU A 508 -9.55 -3.90 -11.39
N TRP A 509 -8.27 -4.21 -11.55
CA TRP A 509 -7.60 -4.32 -12.86
C TRP A 509 -6.91 -5.67 -13.05
N GLY A 510 -7.50 -6.73 -12.48
CA GLY A 510 -7.18 -8.12 -12.83
C GLY A 510 -5.72 -8.51 -12.64
N GLY A 511 -5.15 -8.17 -11.48
CA GLY A 511 -3.82 -8.64 -11.10
C GLY A 511 -2.65 -7.87 -11.69
N GLU A 512 -2.84 -6.63 -12.16
CA GLU A 512 -1.72 -5.72 -12.41
C GLU A 512 -0.91 -5.51 -11.11
N LEU A 513 0.13 -6.33 -10.94
CA LEU A 513 1.02 -6.30 -9.78
C LEU A 513 2.09 -5.24 -9.94
N TYR A 514 2.27 -4.46 -8.89
CA TYR A 514 3.39 -3.57 -8.76
C TYR A 514 4.51 -4.26 -7.99
N ARG A 515 5.76 -3.95 -8.37
CA ARG A 515 6.96 -4.51 -7.76
C ARG A 515 7.04 -4.16 -6.27
N VAL A 516 7.11 -5.19 -5.42
CA VAL A 516 7.18 -5.10 -3.94
C VAL A 516 8.31 -4.17 -3.48
N GLU A 517 9.34 -4.04 -4.30
CA GLU A 517 10.52 -3.18 -4.12
C GLU A 517 10.16 -1.70 -3.90
N TRP A 518 9.04 -1.23 -4.44
CA TRP A 518 8.58 0.15 -4.31
C TRP A 518 8.18 0.51 -2.86
N PHE A 519 7.67 -0.45 -2.10
CA PHE A 519 7.29 -0.24 -0.70
C PHE A 519 8.49 0.01 0.20
N TYR A 520 9.63 -0.60 -0.07
CA TYR A 520 10.83 -0.42 0.74
C TYR A 520 11.44 0.98 0.54
N ILE A 521 11.41 1.50 -0.69
CA ILE A 521 11.96 2.84 -1.01
C ILE A 521 11.15 3.96 -0.33
N LEU A 522 9.82 3.83 -0.28
CA LEU A 522 8.98 4.77 0.47
C LEU A 522 9.27 4.71 1.98
N ARG A 523 9.48 3.51 2.53
CA ARG A 523 9.85 3.31 3.95
C ARG A 523 11.22 3.93 4.29
N PHE A 524 12.21 3.86 3.40
CA PHE A 524 13.53 4.45 3.62
C PHE A 524 13.53 5.98 3.70
N ASN A 525 12.77 6.64 2.82
CA ASN A 525 12.68 8.11 2.83
C ASN A 525 11.98 8.64 4.09
N VAL A 526 11.05 7.87 4.64
CA VAL A 526 10.38 8.21 5.90
C VAL A 526 11.36 8.24 7.08
N PHE A 527 12.31 7.31 7.18
CA PHE A 527 13.33 7.31 8.25
C PHE A 527 14.19 8.57 8.26
N LEU A 528 14.59 9.04 7.07
CA LEU A 528 15.36 10.27 6.96
C LEU A 528 14.55 11.49 7.46
N VAL A 529 13.29 11.61 7.02
CA VAL A 529 12.41 12.72 7.44
C VAL A 529 12.17 12.69 8.95
N ILE A 530 11.95 11.51 9.55
CA ILE A 530 11.82 11.37 11.01
C ILE A 530 13.07 11.88 11.72
N ALA A 531 14.25 11.48 11.24
CA ALA A 531 15.51 11.83 11.88
C ALA A 531 15.68 13.36 11.99
N PHE A 532 15.38 14.08 10.92
CA PHE A 532 15.44 15.55 10.91
C PHE A 532 14.38 16.20 11.80
N VAL A 533 13.10 15.80 11.65
CA VAL A 533 11.99 16.48 12.33
C VAL A 533 12.11 16.29 13.85
N LEU A 534 12.51 15.11 14.30
CA LEU A 534 12.65 14.79 15.73
C LEU A 534 13.72 15.67 16.40
N VAL A 535 14.89 15.81 15.79
CA VAL A 535 15.99 16.56 16.39
C VAL A 535 15.67 18.05 16.47
N PHE A 536 15.13 18.65 15.40
CA PHE A 536 14.74 20.06 15.43
C PHE A 536 13.61 20.34 16.42
N PHE A 537 12.66 19.41 16.55
CA PHE A 537 11.59 19.52 17.54
C PHE A 537 12.16 19.52 18.97
N MET A 538 13.06 18.57 19.27
CA MET A 538 13.64 18.42 20.61
C MET A 538 14.54 19.59 20.99
N LEU A 539 15.40 20.05 20.08
CA LEU A 539 16.25 21.21 20.32
C LEU A 539 15.41 22.48 20.53
N ARG A 540 14.35 22.67 19.75
CA ARG A 540 13.39 23.78 19.96
C ARG A 540 12.75 23.71 21.34
N LYS A 541 12.32 22.52 21.78
CA LYS A 541 11.69 22.35 23.09
C LYS A 541 12.67 22.58 24.24
N ALA A 542 13.90 22.09 24.13
CA ALA A 542 14.96 22.32 25.12
C ALA A 542 15.27 23.81 25.32
N VAL A 543 15.31 24.58 24.23
CA VAL A 543 15.45 26.04 24.30
C VAL A 543 14.27 26.69 25.05
N ASN A 544 13.03 26.25 24.79
CA ASN A 544 11.85 26.77 25.49
C ASN A 544 11.77 26.34 26.96
N THR A 545 12.46 25.28 27.36
CA THR A 545 12.58 24.86 28.76
C THR A 545 13.79 25.48 29.48
N GLY A 546 14.51 26.41 28.83
CA GLY A 546 15.56 27.21 29.46
C GLY A 546 17.00 26.81 29.08
N LEU A 547 17.20 25.79 28.24
CA LEU A 547 18.54 25.41 27.78
C LEU A 547 19.02 26.34 26.66
N THR A 548 19.82 27.35 27.02
CA THR A 548 20.22 28.44 26.12
C THR A 548 21.70 28.46 25.76
N ASN A 549 22.51 27.54 26.30
CA ASN A 549 23.94 27.44 25.99
C ASN A 549 24.16 26.59 24.72
N LEU A 550 24.90 27.14 23.74
CA LEU A 550 25.19 26.47 22.46
C LEU A 550 26.00 25.18 22.60
N SER A 551 26.97 25.11 23.54
CA SER A 551 27.73 23.87 23.82
C SER A 551 26.80 22.78 24.33
N LYS A 552 25.94 23.12 25.30
CA LYS A 552 24.96 22.19 25.87
C LYS A 552 23.87 21.77 24.88
N LEU A 553 23.49 22.65 23.96
CA LEU A 553 22.59 22.29 22.85
C LEU A 553 23.26 21.34 21.84
N ASN A 554 24.57 21.49 21.60
CA ASN A 554 25.34 20.56 20.79
C ASN A 554 25.45 19.19 21.45
N GLU A 555 25.73 19.14 22.75
CA GLU A 555 25.77 17.90 23.55
C GLU A 555 24.39 17.22 23.58
N LEU A 556 23.30 17.99 23.75
CA LEU A 556 21.94 17.46 23.65
C LEU A 556 21.64 16.88 22.26
N LYS A 557 22.07 17.56 21.19
CA LYS A 557 21.93 17.07 19.81
C LYS A 557 22.68 15.74 19.63
N ASP A 558 23.89 15.62 20.17
CA ASP A 558 24.67 14.38 20.11
C ASP A 558 24.03 13.26 20.94
N LEU A 559 23.47 13.55 22.12
CA LEU A 559 22.67 12.59 22.92
C LEU A 559 21.44 12.09 22.15
N ILE A 560 20.70 13.01 21.50
CA ILE A 560 19.49 12.68 20.73
C ILE A 560 19.84 11.75 19.55
N PHE A 561 20.88 12.09 18.79
CA PHE A 561 21.30 11.27 17.66
C PHE A 561 21.97 9.98 18.09
N ALA A 562 22.98 10.00 18.95
CA ALA A 562 23.77 8.81 19.24
C ALA A 562 23.03 7.78 20.11
N ARG A 563 22.02 8.19 20.88
CA ARG A 563 21.34 7.33 21.87
C ARG A 563 19.85 7.19 21.60
N GLU A 564 19.10 8.29 21.67
CA GLU A 564 17.63 8.26 21.68
C GLU A 564 17.02 7.86 20.34
N MET A 565 17.57 8.37 19.22
CA MET A 565 17.10 8.03 17.89
C MET A 565 17.36 6.55 17.53
N PRO A 566 18.57 5.98 17.72
CA PRO A 566 18.82 4.56 17.55
C PRO A 566 17.91 3.70 18.40
N TYR A 567 17.70 4.07 19.68
CA TYR A 567 16.79 3.33 20.56
C TYR A 567 15.35 3.32 20.04
N LEU A 568 14.83 4.50 19.63
CA LEU A 568 13.51 4.64 19.01
C LEU A 568 13.39 3.83 17.73
N ILE A 569 14.39 3.87 16.87
CA ILE A 569 14.35 3.21 15.57
C ILE A 569 14.48 1.69 15.72
N ILE A 570 15.41 1.20 16.56
CA ILE A 570 15.59 -0.23 16.84
C ILE A 570 14.32 -0.80 17.44
N ALA A 571 13.75 -0.12 18.43
CA ALA A 571 12.47 -0.52 18.99
C ALA A 571 11.40 -0.48 17.89
N MET A 572 11.12 0.65 17.26
CA MET A 572 9.97 0.80 16.38
C MET A 572 10.04 0.04 15.05
N PHE A 573 11.21 -0.40 14.59
CA PHE A 573 11.37 -1.01 13.27
C PHE A 573 12.19 -2.30 13.23
N LEU A 574 13.20 -2.48 14.09
CA LEU A 574 14.08 -3.66 14.02
C LEU A 574 13.54 -4.83 14.85
N VAL A 575 13.19 -4.59 16.12
CA VAL A 575 12.58 -5.59 17.02
C VAL A 575 11.32 -6.22 16.40
N PRO A 576 10.38 -5.43 15.84
CA PRO A 576 9.34 -5.83 14.91
C PRO A 576 9.68 -6.93 13.91
N ASP A 577 10.69 -6.66 13.08
CA ASP A 577 10.99 -7.50 11.94
C ASP A 577 11.80 -8.73 12.40
N ILE A 578 12.60 -8.62 13.47
CA ILE A 578 13.20 -9.79 14.16
C ILE A 578 12.12 -10.73 14.70
N LEU A 579 11.12 -10.20 15.42
CA LEU A 579 10.04 -11.03 15.96
C LEU A 579 9.26 -11.70 14.84
N ARG A 580 8.93 -10.98 13.75
CA ARG A 580 8.29 -11.57 12.57
C ARG A 580 9.10 -12.72 11.98
N THR A 581 10.43 -12.60 11.91
CA THR A 581 11.29 -13.68 11.42
C THR A 581 11.35 -14.86 12.38
N VAL A 582 11.47 -14.62 13.69
CA VAL A 582 11.51 -15.69 14.71
C VAL A 582 10.25 -16.54 14.70
N PHE A 583 9.09 -15.92 14.44
CA PHE A 583 7.81 -16.62 14.35
C PHE A 583 7.44 -17.08 12.93
N GLY A 584 8.40 -17.09 11.99
CA GLY A 584 8.21 -17.68 10.65
C GLY A 584 7.35 -16.90 9.68
N VAL A 585 7.19 -15.58 9.90
CA VAL A 585 6.24 -14.73 9.15
C VAL A 585 6.94 -13.80 8.14
N SER A 586 8.26 -13.62 8.28
CA SER A 586 9.02 -12.73 7.40
C SER A 586 10.45 -13.23 7.21
N ASP A 587 10.97 -13.00 6.02
CA ASP A 587 12.31 -13.42 5.62
C ASP A 587 13.42 -12.59 6.29
N VAL A 588 14.61 -13.17 6.48
CA VAL A 588 15.77 -12.50 7.11
C VAL A 588 16.19 -11.26 6.30
N TYR A 589 15.92 -11.27 4.99
CA TYR A 589 16.15 -10.16 4.08
C TYR A 589 15.50 -8.83 4.54
N TYR A 590 14.34 -8.89 5.19
CA TYR A 590 13.64 -7.70 5.70
C TYR A 590 14.42 -7.02 6.84
N ILE A 591 15.11 -7.79 7.69
CA ILE A 591 15.95 -7.26 8.77
C ILE A 591 17.14 -6.50 8.17
N LEU A 592 17.80 -7.09 7.17
CA LEU A 592 18.96 -6.51 6.49
C LEU A 592 18.62 -5.17 5.82
N LEU A 593 17.49 -5.11 5.11
CA LEU A 593 17.00 -3.89 4.48
C LEU A 593 16.75 -2.78 5.50
N ASN A 594 16.04 -3.05 6.60
CA ASN A 594 15.80 -2.04 7.62
C ASN A 594 17.11 -1.54 8.23
N LEU A 595 18.06 -2.43 8.56
CA LEU A 595 19.37 -2.04 9.08
C LEU A 595 20.12 -1.10 8.13
N LEU A 596 20.13 -1.40 6.83
CA LEU A 596 20.74 -0.53 5.80
C LEU A 596 20.08 0.85 5.74
N GLY A 597 18.74 0.89 5.77
CA GLY A 597 17.98 2.13 5.78
C GLY A 597 18.24 2.99 7.00
N ILE A 598 18.31 2.35 8.17
CA ILE A 598 18.60 2.99 9.45
C ILE A 598 20.00 3.59 9.41
N PHE A 599 20.99 2.81 8.94
CA PHE A 599 22.38 3.26 8.85
C PHE A 599 22.53 4.44 7.88
N ALA A 600 21.89 4.38 6.71
CA ALA A 600 21.92 5.46 5.73
C ALA A 600 21.20 6.72 6.23
N ALA A 601 20.00 6.60 6.80
CA ALA A 601 19.23 7.73 7.32
C ALA A 601 19.92 8.38 8.54
N TYR A 602 20.53 7.56 9.41
CA TYR A 602 21.30 8.03 10.55
C TYR A 602 22.56 8.79 10.12
N GLY A 603 23.37 8.22 9.24
CA GLY A 603 24.61 8.85 8.77
C GLY A 603 24.36 10.18 8.05
N VAL A 604 23.35 10.23 7.17
CA VAL A 604 23.00 11.43 6.41
C VAL A 604 22.32 12.48 7.28
N GLY A 605 21.40 12.08 8.16
CA GLY A 605 20.73 12.98 9.09
C GLY A 605 21.71 13.63 10.09
N TYR A 606 22.62 12.84 10.64
CA TYR A 606 23.67 13.33 11.55
C TYR A 606 24.62 14.30 10.85
N ALA A 607 25.11 13.95 9.66
CA ALA A 607 26.01 14.81 8.88
C ALA A 607 25.35 16.16 8.54
N ALA A 608 24.10 16.14 8.10
CA ALA A 608 23.35 17.34 7.76
C ALA A 608 23.08 18.25 8.98
N VAL A 609 22.67 17.69 10.12
CA VAL A 609 22.46 18.50 11.34
C VAL A 609 23.80 19.03 11.88
N ARG A 610 24.88 18.25 11.81
CA ARG A 610 26.23 18.70 12.22
C ARG A 610 26.71 19.90 11.39
N VAL A 611 26.44 19.92 10.09
CA VAL A 611 26.74 21.06 9.21
C VAL A 611 25.94 22.31 9.64
N LEU A 612 24.69 22.16 10.04
CA LEU A 612 23.84 23.28 10.49
C LEU A 612 24.28 23.89 11.84
N PHE A 613 24.99 23.12 12.68
CA PHE A 613 25.58 23.57 13.95
C PHE A 613 27.06 23.95 13.85
N SER A 614 27.64 23.91 12.65
CA SER A 614 29.03 24.30 12.42
C SER A 614 29.19 25.83 12.34
N ASN A 615 30.42 26.32 12.46
CA ASN A 615 30.75 27.75 12.33
C ASN A 615 30.66 28.28 10.88
N LEU A 616 30.02 27.55 9.97
CA LEU A 616 29.87 27.95 8.58
C LEU A 616 28.89 29.13 8.44
N PRO A 617 29.12 30.05 7.48
CA PRO A 617 28.13 31.06 7.12
C PRO A 617 26.80 30.39 6.76
N ARG A 618 25.67 30.96 7.21
CA ARG A 618 24.30 30.40 7.04
C ARG A 618 23.99 29.87 5.64
N LEU A 619 24.42 30.61 4.62
CA LEU A 619 24.23 30.26 3.22
C LEU A 619 25.04 29.01 2.84
N GLY A 620 26.29 28.89 3.32
CA GLY A 620 27.15 27.73 3.13
C GLY A 620 26.65 26.49 3.87
N ALA A 621 26.21 26.61 5.12
CA ALA A 621 25.63 25.49 5.87
C ALA A 621 24.34 24.96 5.21
N THR A 622 23.48 25.85 4.70
CA THR A 622 22.25 25.48 3.98
C THR A 622 22.57 24.83 2.62
N LEU A 623 23.55 25.35 1.88
CA LEU A 623 23.99 24.79 0.60
C LEU A 623 24.61 23.39 0.75
N ILE A 624 25.48 23.20 1.75
CA ILE A 624 26.13 21.91 2.03
C ILE A 624 25.10 20.89 2.53
N THR A 625 24.15 21.31 3.38
CA THR A 625 23.04 20.46 3.81
C THR A 625 22.16 20.06 2.63
N GLY A 626 21.83 21.00 1.75
CA GLY A 626 21.10 20.75 0.50
C GLY A 626 21.86 19.78 -0.40
N LEU A 627 23.18 19.92 -0.55
CA LEU A 627 24.04 19.00 -1.29
C LEU A 627 24.07 17.60 -0.70
N ILE A 628 24.16 17.46 0.63
CA ILE A 628 24.11 16.16 1.32
C ILE A 628 22.76 15.45 1.07
N ILE A 629 21.65 16.19 1.16
CA ILE A 629 20.30 15.66 0.90
C ILE A 629 20.12 15.30 -0.58
N LEU A 630 20.60 16.16 -1.50
CA LEU A 630 20.55 15.92 -2.93
C LEU A 630 21.43 14.75 -3.36
N LEU A 631 22.60 14.57 -2.75
CA LEU A 631 23.49 13.44 -3.01
C LEU A 631 22.86 12.13 -2.51
N TYR A 632 22.23 12.13 -1.33
CA TYR A 632 21.45 11.00 -0.83
C TYR A 632 20.26 10.68 -1.76
N GLN A 633 19.48 11.69 -2.15
CA GLN A 633 18.40 11.52 -3.11
C GLN A 633 18.93 11.04 -4.45
N TRP A 634 20.09 11.50 -4.90
CA TRP A 634 20.71 11.06 -6.15
C TRP A 634 21.21 9.62 -6.07
N VAL A 635 21.81 9.18 -4.96
CA VAL A 635 22.22 7.78 -4.76
C VAL A 635 21.00 6.86 -4.72
N ILE A 636 19.96 7.25 -3.97
CA ILE A 636 18.66 6.55 -3.98
C ILE A 636 18.06 6.59 -5.40
N ASN A 637 18.13 7.71 -6.10
CA ASN A 637 17.58 7.82 -7.45
C ASN A 637 18.33 6.97 -8.48
N THR A 638 19.65 6.92 -8.38
CA THR A 638 20.53 6.34 -9.41
C THR A 638 20.72 4.84 -9.23
N TYR A 639 20.85 4.38 -7.99
CA TYR A 639 21.10 2.98 -7.67
C TYR A 639 19.84 2.21 -7.24
N LEU A 640 18.78 2.91 -6.79
CA LEU A 640 17.50 2.30 -6.41
C LEU A 640 16.32 2.71 -7.33
N LEU A 641 16.21 3.97 -7.79
CA LEU A 641 15.07 4.45 -8.61
C LEU A 641 15.33 4.58 -10.11
N ARG A 642 16.49 4.27 -10.68
CA ARG A 642 16.74 4.47 -12.13
C ARG A 642 15.84 3.59 -13.01
N LYS A 643 15.35 2.47 -12.46
CA LYS A 643 14.31 1.61 -13.07
C LYS A 643 12.87 2.10 -12.81
N ILE A 644 12.70 3.05 -11.89
CA ILE A 644 11.44 3.64 -11.42
C ILE A 644 11.16 4.98 -12.10
N THR A 645 12.18 5.80 -12.39
CA THR A 645 12.06 7.09 -13.07
C THR A 645 11.46 6.99 -14.48
N ALA A 646 11.70 5.91 -15.21
CA ALA A 646 11.05 5.68 -16.51
C ALA A 646 9.51 5.52 -16.42
N PHE A 647 8.97 5.16 -15.25
CA PHE A 647 7.52 5.05 -14.99
C PHE A 647 6.98 6.29 -14.25
N ILE A 648 7.75 6.83 -13.29
CA ILE A 648 7.39 8.03 -12.53
C ILE A 648 7.48 9.32 -13.37
N GLU A 649 8.27 9.35 -14.46
CA GLU A 649 8.21 10.45 -15.43
C GLU A 649 6.79 10.68 -15.98
N HIS A 650 5.88 9.70 -15.83
CA HIS A 650 4.45 9.83 -16.13
C HIS A 650 3.52 10.13 -14.93
N THR A 651 4.00 10.19 -13.67
CA THR A 651 3.17 10.50 -12.50
C THR A 651 3.78 11.57 -11.58
N ALA A 652 3.00 12.61 -11.28
CA ALA A 652 3.36 13.81 -10.50
C ALA A 652 3.85 13.56 -9.05
N LEU A 653 3.89 12.31 -8.58
CA LEU A 653 4.07 11.93 -7.18
C LEU A 653 5.49 12.17 -6.65
N ALA A 654 6.54 11.93 -7.44
CA ALA A 654 7.93 12.11 -6.96
C ALA A 654 8.32 13.58 -6.80
N GLY A 655 7.83 14.45 -7.69
CA GLY A 655 7.95 15.91 -7.54
C GLY A 655 7.24 16.40 -6.27
N VAL A 656 6.04 15.89 -6.01
CA VAL A 656 5.25 16.21 -4.80
C VAL A 656 5.94 15.73 -3.52
N LEU A 657 6.48 14.50 -3.49
CA LEU A 657 7.21 13.95 -2.34
C LEU A 657 8.50 14.74 -2.04
N SER A 658 9.31 15.03 -3.06
CA SER A 658 10.55 15.83 -2.89
C SER A 658 10.25 17.27 -2.46
N PHE A 659 9.20 17.88 -3.02
CA PHE A 659 8.73 19.20 -2.64
C PHE A 659 8.22 19.23 -1.19
N MET A 660 7.43 18.23 -0.77
CA MET A 660 6.93 18.14 0.62
C MET A 660 8.08 17.97 1.63
N VAL A 661 9.06 17.10 1.36
CA VAL A 661 10.24 16.93 2.23
C VAL A 661 11.01 18.24 2.35
N THR A 662 11.26 18.91 1.23
CA THR A 662 12.00 20.18 1.20
C THR A 662 11.23 21.31 1.91
N ALA A 663 9.92 21.41 1.71
CA ALA A 663 9.07 22.41 2.35
C ALA A 663 8.98 22.20 3.88
N VAL A 664 8.88 20.95 4.33
CA VAL A 664 8.86 20.60 5.77
C VAL A 664 10.19 20.95 6.42
N ILE A 665 11.32 20.57 5.82
CA ILE A 665 12.67 20.89 6.35
C ILE A 665 12.85 22.42 6.45
N LYS A 666 12.51 23.16 5.39
CA LYS A 666 12.62 24.63 5.36
C LYS A 666 11.72 25.31 6.41
N SER A 667 10.53 24.77 6.63
CA SER A 667 9.60 25.26 7.66
C SER A 667 10.15 25.04 9.07
N LEU A 668 10.66 23.84 9.36
CA LEU A 668 11.24 23.48 10.65
C LEU A 668 12.48 24.30 10.99
N GLN A 669 13.36 24.52 10.01
CA GLN A 669 14.54 25.37 10.16
C GLN A 669 14.13 26.81 10.52
N LYS A 670 13.17 27.39 9.79
CA LYS A 670 12.67 28.76 10.05
C LYS A 670 12.03 28.89 11.43
N ASP A 671 11.34 27.85 11.90
CA ASP A 671 10.72 27.81 13.22
C ASP A 671 11.74 27.67 14.36
N PHE A 672 12.78 26.87 14.16
CA PHE A 672 13.90 26.75 15.10
C PHE A 672 14.70 28.05 15.18
N GLU A 673 14.98 28.69 14.05
CA GLU A 673 15.62 30.01 14.00
C GLU A 673 14.82 31.08 14.73
N LYS A 674 13.48 31.08 14.62
CA LYS A 674 12.61 31.99 15.39
C LYS A 674 12.72 31.74 16.90
N ALA A 675 12.82 30.48 17.33
CA ALA A 675 12.98 30.14 18.74
C ALA A 675 14.35 30.62 19.27
N LEU A 676 15.43 30.43 18.50
CA LEU A 676 16.77 30.93 18.82
C LEU A 676 16.86 32.46 18.83
N LYS A 677 16.12 33.16 17.95
CA LYS A 677 16.05 34.63 17.95
C LYS A 677 15.35 35.16 19.21
N LYS A 678 14.30 34.50 19.66
CA LYS A 678 13.56 34.90 20.87
C LYS A 678 14.38 34.81 22.16
N THR A 679 15.46 34.05 22.18
CA THR A 679 16.31 33.85 23.36
C THR A 679 17.60 34.68 23.35
N GLY A 680 17.83 35.52 22.33
CA GLY A 680 19.03 36.36 22.21
C GLY A 680 20.33 35.60 21.88
N ILE A 681 20.26 34.27 21.67
CA ILE A 681 21.42 33.42 21.35
C ILE A 681 22.00 33.77 19.98
N LEU A 682 21.16 34.19 19.04
CA LEU A 682 21.58 34.59 17.71
C LEU A 682 22.34 35.93 17.66
N GLU A 683 22.19 36.78 18.67
CA GLU A 683 22.97 38.02 18.84
C GLU A 683 24.29 37.75 19.59
N LYS A 684 24.44 36.58 20.22
CA LYS A 684 25.66 36.10 20.89
C LYS A 684 26.51 35.15 20.04
N ILE A 685 26.15 34.87 18.79
CA ILE A 685 27.13 34.41 17.78
C ILE A 685 27.99 35.62 17.40
N VAL A 686 28.74 36.11 18.38
CA VAL A 686 29.81 37.08 18.17
C VAL A 686 30.86 36.31 17.38
N PRO A 687 31.27 36.78 16.18
CA PRO A 687 32.43 36.20 15.51
C PRO A 687 33.57 36.19 16.52
N VAL A 688 34.26 35.06 16.65
CA VAL A 688 35.42 34.88 17.53
C VAL A 688 36.22 36.18 17.55
N PRO A 689 36.41 36.86 18.71
CA PRO A 689 37.19 38.09 18.73
C PRO A 689 38.55 37.76 18.08
N PRO A 690 39.02 38.57 17.12
CA PRO A 690 40.25 38.28 16.40
C PRO A 690 41.36 37.98 17.40
N SER A 691 42.20 36.99 17.11
CA SER A 691 43.35 36.68 17.95
C SER A 691 44.12 37.97 18.25
N PRO A 692 44.72 38.12 19.44
CA PRO A 692 45.52 39.29 19.79
C PRO A 692 46.48 39.68 18.66
N ASP A 693 47.10 38.68 18.03
CA ASP A 693 48.01 38.85 16.88
C ASP A 693 47.34 39.47 15.65
N ARG A 694 46.12 39.05 15.30
CA ARG A 694 45.38 39.61 14.17
C ARG A 694 44.94 41.05 14.44
N LYS A 695 44.56 41.36 15.68
CA LYS A 695 44.18 42.72 16.11
C LYS A 695 45.40 43.67 16.15
N ILE A 696 46.56 43.16 16.54
CA ILE A 696 47.85 43.86 16.46
C ILE A 696 48.22 44.15 15.00
N GLN A 697 48.02 43.19 14.10
CA GLN A 697 48.32 43.36 12.68
C GLN A 697 47.37 44.35 11.99
N GLU A 698 46.07 44.29 12.27
CA GLU A 698 45.08 45.25 11.76
C GLU A 698 45.33 46.68 12.29
N LEU A 699 45.74 46.84 13.55
CA LEU A 699 46.12 48.16 14.10
C LEU A 699 47.39 48.71 13.43
N LYS A 700 48.40 47.87 13.16
CA LYS A 700 49.61 48.27 12.43
C LYS A 700 49.30 48.72 11.00
N GLU A 701 48.49 47.95 10.27
CA GLU A 701 48.05 48.33 8.92
C GLU A 701 47.20 49.61 8.93
N THR A 702 46.39 49.82 9.97
CA THR A 702 45.57 51.03 10.12
C THR A 702 46.45 52.24 10.40
N LEU A 703 47.50 52.11 11.21
CA LEU A 703 48.51 53.16 11.45
C LEU A 703 49.28 53.51 10.16
N GLU A 704 49.71 52.51 9.39
CA GLU A 704 50.35 52.75 8.08
C GLU A 704 49.42 53.45 7.09
N LYS A 705 48.14 53.05 7.04
CA LYS A 705 47.12 53.73 6.22
C LYS A 705 46.87 55.16 6.67
N LEU A 706 46.91 55.44 7.98
CA LEU A 706 46.80 56.79 8.52
C LEU A 706 48.00 57.66 8.13
N ASP A 707 49.21 57.12 8.23
CA ASP A 707 50.44 57.81 7.81
C ASP A 707 50.39 58.15 6.32
N LYS A 708 49.95 57.19 5.50
CA LYS A 708 49.77 57.39 4.07
C LYS A 708 48.66 58.41 3.75
N ALA A 709 47.55 58.39 4.49
CA ALA A 709 46.45 59.34 4.30
C ALA A 709 46.84 60.79 4.65
N LEU A 710 47.72 61.00 5.64
CA LEU A 710 48.28 62.33 5.93
C LEU A 710 49.21 62.80 4.81
N ILE A 711 50.12 61.94 4.35
CA ILE A 711 51.07 62.24 3.26
C ILE A 711 50.32 62.60 1.97
N GLU A 712 49.21 61.92 1.70
CA GLU A 712 48.35 62.16 0.54
C GLU A 712 47.33 63.30 0.75
N GLY A 713 47.38 64.01 1.90
CA GLY A 713 46.53 65.16 2.21
C GLY A 713 45.03 64.83 2.39
N ARG A 714 44.68 63.56 2.60
CA ARG A 714 43.28 63.11 2.74
C ARG A 714 42.71 63.34 4.14
N ILE A 715 43.56 63.63 5.13
CA ILE A 715 43.18 63.95 6.50
C ILE A 715 44.02 65.14 6.99
N ASP A 716 43.46 65.99 7.85
CA ASP A 716 44.20 67.10 8.45
C ASP A 716 45.12 66.62 9.59
N LEU A 717 46.13 67.43 9.91
CA LEU A 717 47.18 67.09 10.87
C LEU A 717 46.66 66.90 12.30
N GLU A 718 45.61 67.60 12.67
CA GLU A 718 45.05 67.56 14.03
C GLU A 718 44.25 66.27 14.24
N THR A 719 43.42 65.91 13.26
CA THR A 719 42.71 64.63 13.22
C THR A 719 43.67 63.44 13.15
N TYR A 720 44.74 63.54 12.36
CA TYR A 720 45.79 62.51 12.31
C TYR A 720 46.45 62.29 13.67
N LYS A 721 46.88 63.35 14.35
CA LYS A 721 47.56 63.25 15.65
C LYS A 721 46.68 62.58 16.70
N ASN A 722 45.40 62.94 16.76
CA ASN A 722 44.44 62.35 17.70
C ASN A 722 44.18 60.87 17.42
N LEU A 723 44.00 60.49 16.16
CA LEU A 723 43.75 59.10 15.78
C LEU A 723 45.00 58.22 15.94
N LYS A 724 46.18 58.73 15.56
CA LYS A 724 47.45 58.01 15.71
C LYS A 724 47.77 57.75 17.18
N ALA A 725 47.64 58.76 18.05
CA ALA A 725 47.85 58.60 19.48
C ALA A 725 46.90 57.55 20.09
N LYS A 726 45.63 57.57 19.69
CA LYS A 726 44.62 56.60 20.15
C LYS A 726 44.97 55.17 19.73
N TYR A 727 45.30 54.95 18.46
CA TYR A 727 45.61 53.60 17.95
C TYR A 727 46.96 53.07 18.45
N GLU A 728 47.96 53.94 18.65
CA GLU A 728 49.23 53.54 19.26
C GLU A 728 49.09 53.17 20.74
N GLU A 729 48.23 53.87 21.49
CA GLU A 729 47.95 53.52 22.89
C GLU A 729 47.20 52.17 22.99
N GLU A 730 46.26 51.93 22.08
CA GLU A 730 45.54 50.66 21.98
C GLU A 730 46.46 49.50 21.57
N LEU A 731 47.40 49.74 20.64
CA LEU A 731 48.43 48.78 20.26
C LEU A 731 49.39 48.47 21.42
N LYS A 732 49.82 49.48 22.18
CA LYS A 732 50.67 49.29 23.37
C LYS A 732 49.97 48.51 24.48
N LYS A 733 48.66 48.71 24.67
CA LYS A 733 47.87 47.95 25.65
C LYS A 733 47.74 46.48 25.26
N LEU A 734 47.65 46.19 23.96
CA LEU A 734 47.54 44.83 23.43
C LEU A 734 48.89 44.09 23.43
N MET A 735 50.01 44.77 23.19
CA MET A 735 51.35 44.15 23.25
C MET A 735 51.89 43.91 24.67
N ARG A 736 51.24 44.46 25.70
CA ARG A 736 51.59 44.27 27.12
C ARG A 736 50.79 43.17 27.82
N LYS A 737 49.76 42.64 27.16
CA LYS A 737 49.01 41.45 27.58
C LYS A 737 49.57 40.23 26.88
#